data_AF-A0A831PPE6-F1
#
_entry.id   AF-A0A831PPE6-F1
#
_cell.length_a   1.000
_cell.length_b   1.000
_cell.length_c   1.000
_cell.angle_alpha   90.00
_cell.angle_beta   90.00
_cell.angle_gamma   90.00
#
_symmetry.space_group_name_H-M   'P 1'
#
loop_
_entity.id
_entity.type
_entity.pdbx_description
1 polymer ?
#
loop_
_entity_poly.entity_id
_entity_poly.type
_entity_poly.pdbx_seq_one_letter_code
_entity_poly.pdbx_strand_id
1 'polypeptide(L)'
;IKKERVCPYCGEQQLKVNFEKPTTFSEVVVEENGKKGEHKLTPADIRARLERIPDEDLRLLGINPDVARPEWTILTVLPVPPVTMRPSIILENGQRSEDDLTHKLVDIIRINQRFKENQDAGAPQLIIEDLWELLQYHVTTYMDNEVAGCPPARHRSGRPLKTLSQRLKGKDGRFRGSLSGKRVNFSARTVISPDPFLDVNEVGVPLAIANEMSVPVRVTNYNLEAARFYVRNGVDRKNLIDPPGANYVIRPDQRRIRLSDENKSDVADQIEPGWTVERQLRDGDIVLFNRQPSLHRMSIMAHHIKIMGGKTFRLNPAVCPPYNADFDGDEMNLHVPQTEEAMAEAEILVNVEENIRSPRFGGPIIGGIHDHISGIFLLTHGVRWFTKEEVLYLLRHAEVEHLPEPGKVENGVEYWSNKQVFSAILPPGINMIFKASSCKHCDTCKKELCDQDTYVKMRDGELVTGTIDKKAIGAFDGEIVNRIIRQYSQKRAAQFINDVTRLSIRGIMFDGFSFGIDDEDLTKTEYGQIKEVLDNAEKDVRRRIQIYEDGQLEPMPGRTEEETLEMQIMQVLGKARDRTGEIASRHLGLSNSAVVMAVSGARGSILNLTQMAGCVGQQSVRGERIVRGYDQRTLPHFKRGDRGSAAHGFVRSSYKSGLNPTEFFFHAIGGREGLVDTAVRTSQSGYLQRRMINALQDLKVEYDRSVRTTGGRMLQFKYGEDGTDPVKSNYGAPVDVKGVIENVLKEEV
;
A
#
# COMPACT_ATOMS: atom_id res chain seq x y z
N ILE A 1 30.82 -41.85 17.50
CA ILE A 1 32.20 -42.07 18.00
C ILE A 1 32.17 -41.87 19.51
N LYS A 2 32.04 -42.97 20.26
CA LYS A 2 32.23 -43.00 21.71
C LYS A 2 33.70 -42.65 21.95
N LYS A 3 33.99 -41.46 22.49
CA LYS A 3 35.35 -41.09 22.88
C LYS A 3 35.33 -40.93 24.39
N GLU A 4 35.95 -41.86 25.10
CA GLU A 4 36.69 -41.48 26.30
C GLU A 4 37.79 -40.53 25.78
N ARG A 5 37.57 -39.24 26.01
CA ARG A 5 38.37 -38.18 25.38
C ARG A 5 39.53 -37.86 26.30
N VAL A 6 40.62 -38.60 26.17
CA VAL A 6 41.89 -38.19 26.77
C VAL A 6 42.50 -37.09 25.88
N CYS A 7 42.96 -35.99 26.48
CA CYS A 7 43.62 -34.91 25.77
C CYS A 7 44.95 -35.41 25.16
N PRO A 8 45.19 -35.24 23.86
CA PRO A 8 46.41 -35.74 23.21
C PRO A 8 47.68 -34.99 23.63
N TYR A 9 47.56 -33.81 24.25
CA TYR A 9 48.71 -32.98 24.65
C TYR A 9 49.04 -33.07 26.15
N CYS A 10 48.04 -33.16 27.02
CA CYS A 10 48.25 -33.21 28.48
C CYS A 10 47.86 -34.53 29.13
N GLY A 11 47.30 -35.50 28.39
CA GLY A 11 46.90 -36.80 28.94
C GLY A 11 45.69 -36.74 29.89
N GLU A 12 45.10 -35.56 30.10
CA GLU A 12 43.97 -35.35 31.00
C GLU A 12 42.67 -35.94 30.43
N GLN A 13 41.86 -36.58 31.28
CA GLN A 13 40.55 -37.08 30.88
C GLN A 13 39.54 -35.93 30.77
N GLN A 14 38.95 -35.74 29.59
CA GLN A 14 37.93 -34.71 29.40
C GLN A 14 36.62 -35.14 30.09
N LEU A 15 36.32 -34.46 31.19
CA LEU A 15 35.08 -34.61 31.93
C LEU A 15 33.89 -34.07 31.11
N LYS A 16 32.72 -34.69 31.30
CA LYS A 16 31.49 -34.20 30.67
C LYS A 16 30.99 -32.97 31.43
N VAL A 17 30.90 -31.84 30.74
CA VAL A 17 30.28 -30.61 31.27
C VAL A 17 28.79 -30.60 30.93
N ASN A 18 27.96 -30.42 31.96
CA ASN A 18 26.53 -30.15 31.88
C ASN A 18 26.30 -28.64 32.02
N PHE A 19 25.38 -28.10 31.21
CA PHE A 19 24.93 -26.71 31.31
C PHE A 19 23.48 -26.69 31.75
N GLU A 20 23.23 -26.11 32.92
CA GLU A 20 21.91 -25.87 33.46
C GLU A 20 21.55 -24.39 33.25
N LYS A 21 20.49 -24.16 32.47
CA LYS A 21 20.00 -22.80 32.21
C LYS A 21 19.49 -22.19 33.52
N PRO A 22 19.78 -20.92 33.81
CA PRO A 22 20.22 -19.88 32.86
C PRO A 22 21.74 -19.68 32.75
N THR A 23 22.54 -19.99 33.78
CA THR A 23 23.96 -19.60 33.85
C THR A 23 24.87 -20.61 34.57
N THR A 24 24.37 -21.78 34.96
CA THR A 24 25.09 -22.72 35.81
C THR A 24 25.79 -23.80 34.98
N PHE A 25 27.06 -24.08 35.30
CA PHE A 25 27.84 -25.14 34.67
C PHE A 25 28.25 -26.16 35.75
N SER A 26 28.14 -27.45 35.45
CA SER A 26 28.63 -28.52 36.32
C SER A 26 29.41 -29.56 35.50
N GLU A 27 30.38 -30.21 36.09
CA GLU A 27 31.11 -31.33 35.50
C GLU A 27 30.76 -32.63 36.23
N VAL A 28 30.59 -33.71 35.47
CA VAL A 28 30.29 -35.03 36.04
C VAL A 28 31.61 -35.71 36.39
N VAL A 29 31.86 -35.86 37.68
CA VAL A 29 33.03 -36.56 38.23
C VAL A 29 32.60 -37.99 38.61
N VAL A 30 33.44 -38.97 38.31
CA VAL A 30 33.24 -40.35 38.77
C VAL A 30 34.08 -40.52 40.04
N GLU A 31 33.43 -40.65 41.19
CA GLU A 31 34.11 -40.89 42.46
C GLU A 31 34.69 -42.33 42.51
N GLU A 32 35.69 -42.55 43.35
CA GLU A 32 36.40 -43.85 43.51
C GLU A 32 35.45 -45.03 43.81
N ASN A 33 34.25 -44.74 44.33
CA ASN A 33 33.19 -45.72 44.65
C ASN A 33 32.26 -46.05 43.46
N GLY A 34 32.55 -45.56 42.25
CA GLY A 34 31.71 -45.74 41.05
C GLY A 34 30.43 -44.89 41.02
N LYS A 35 30.21 -44.03 42.02
CA LYS A 35 29.11 -43.06 42.04
C LYS A 35 29.48 -41.83 41.20
N LYS A 36 28.52 -41.34 40.42
CA LYS A 36 28.66 -40.10 39.65
C LYS A 36 28.30 -38.92 40.55
N GLY A 37 29.27 -38.08 40.88
CA GLY A 37 29.08 -36.79 41.52
C GLY A 37 28.99 -35.67 40.47
N GLU A 38 28.29 -34.59 40.79
CA GLU A 38 28.31 -33.37 40.00
C GLU A 38 29.09 -32.29 40.75
N HIS A 39 30.11 -31.74 40.10
CA HIS A 39 30.93 -30.66 40.63
C HIS A 39 30.56 -29.35 39.90
N LYS A 40 30.08 -28.34 40.62
CA LYS A 40 29.68 -27.05 40.03
C LYS A 40 30.93 -26.25 39.66
N LEU A 41 31.02 -25.80 38.41
CA LEU A 41 32.12 -24.98 37.93
C LEU A 41 31.86 -23.51 38.30
N THR A 42 32.79 -22.90 39.02
CA THR A 42 32.71 -21.47 39.31
C THR A 42 33.15 -20.67 38.07
N PRO A 43 32.66 -19.43 37.87
CA PRO A 43 33.14 -18.59 36.77
C PRO A 43 34.65 -18.31 36.82
N ALA A 44 35.27 -18.35 38.00
CA ALA A 44 36.72 -18.27 38.13
C ALA A 44 37.43 -19.48 37.50
N ASP A 45 36.92 -20.70 37.75
CA ASP A 45 37.46 -21.93 37.16
C ASP A 45 37.32 -21.92 35.64
N ILE A 46 36.16 -21.52 35.14
CA ILE A 46 35.89 -21.46 33.69
C ILE A 46 36.85 -20.45 33.05
N ARG A 47 37.04 -19.28 33.65
CA ARG A 47 37.94 -18.25 33.11
C ARG A 47 39.39 -18.73 33.08
N ALA A 48 39.88 -19.32 34.17
CA ALA A 48 41.24 -19.85 34.24
C ALA A 48 41.49 -20.95 33.20
N ARG A 49 40.46 -21.74 32.85
CA ARG A 49 40.54 -22.73 31.76
C ARG A 49 40.60 -22.05 30.38
N LEU A 50 39.77 -21.03 30.14
CA LEU A 50 39.72 -20.31 28.85
C LEU A 50 40.99 -19.50 28.57
N GLU A 51 41.60 -18.90 29.60
CA GLU A 51 42.85 -18.13 29.46
C GLU A 51 44.04 -18.97 28.97
N ARG A 52 44.01 -20.29 29.22
CA ARG A 52 45.08 -21.22 28.81
C ARG A 52 45.08 -21.55 27.32
N ILE A 53 44.05 -21.16 26.57
CA ILE A 53 43.95 -21.47 25.15
C ILE A 53 44.92 -20.55 24.37
N PRO A 54 45.86 -21.11 23.59
CA PRO A 54 46.79 -20.31 22.80
C PRO A 54 46.09 -19.66 21.59
N ASP A 55 46.64 -18.54 21.12
CA ASP A 55 46.06 -17.76 20.01
C ASP A 55 45.96 -18.54 18.69
N GLU A 56 46.84 -19.50 18.48
CA GLU A 56 46.83 -20.39 17.30
C GLU A 56 45.58 -21.26 17.29
N ASP A 57 45.23 -21.86 18.43
CA ASP A 57 44.04 -22.68 18.59
C ASP A 57 42.76 -21.86 18.48
N LEU A 58 42.77 -20.61 18.97
CA LEU A 58 41.63 -19.70 18.83
C LEU A 58 41.28 -19.43 17.36
N ARG A 59 42.30 -19.21 16.52
CA ARG A 59 42.08 -19.00 15.06
C ARG A 59 41.48 -20.25 14.40
N LEU A 60 41.91 -21.44 14.81
CA LEU A 60 41.32 -22.70 14.33
C LEU A 60 39.86 -22.87 14.76
N LEU A 61 39.50 -22.34 15.93
CA LEU A 61 38.11 -22.29 16.43
C LEU A 61 37.27 -21.18 15.76
N GLY A 62 37.85 -20.40 14.85
CA GLY A 62 37.19 -19.27 14.19
C GLY A 62 37.07 -18.02 15.09
N ILE A 63 37.86 -17.95 16.17
CA ILE A 63 37.91 -16.83 17.10
C ILE A 63 39.13 -15.98 16.78
N ASN A 64 38.93 -14.67 16.64
CA ASN A 64 40.03 -13.75 16.44
C ASN A 64 40.61 -13.33 17.82
N PRO A 65 41.84 -13.73 18.16
CA PRO A 65 42.44 -13.46 19.47
C PRO A 65 42.70 -11.96 19.72
N ASP A 66 42.86 -11.15 18.68
CA ASP A 66 43.16 -9.73 18.85
C ASP A 66 41.93 -8.92 19.33
N VAL A 67 40.71 -9.46 19.12
CA VAL A 67 39.46 -8.72 19.34
C VAL A 67 38.41 -9.46 20.17
N ALA A 68 38.54 -10.78 20.37
CA ALA A 68 37.50 -11.59 21.00
C ALA A 68 38.07 -12.80 21.75
N ARG A 69 39.02 -12.58 22.67
CA ARG A 69 39.54 -13.66 23.54
C ARG A 69 38.39 -14.30 24.37
N PRO A 70 38.28 -15.63 24.44
CA PRO A 70 37.16 -16.30 25.11
C PRO A 70 36.98 -15.94 26.58
N GLU A 71 38.07 -15.71 27.31
CA GLU A 71 38.05 -15.32 28.72
C GLU A 71 37.32 -13.98 28.95
N TRP A 72 37.23 -13.11 27.94
CA TRP A 72 36.50 -11.83 28.04
C TRP A 72 34.98 -12.01 28.10
N THR A 73 34.47 -13.19 27.77
CA THR A 73 33.05 -13.53 27.97
C THR A 73 32.68 -13.62 29.45
N ILE A 74 33.66 -13.85 30.32
CA ILE A 74 33.50 -13.82 31.78
C ILE A 74 33.89 -12.43 32.26
N LEU A 75 32.87 -11.62 32.54
CA LEU A 75 33.03 -10.21 32.85
C LEU A 75 33.81 -10.00 34.15
N THR A 76 34.90 -9.27 34.05
CA THR A 76 35.75 -8.86 35.19
C THR A 76 35.45 -7.44 35.63
N VAL A 77 35.11 -6.59 34.65
CA VAL A 77 34.78 -5.19 34.81
C VAL A 77 33.51 -4.94 34.00
N LEU A 78 32.48 -4.40 34.64
CA LEU A 78 31.22 -4.03 33.99
C LEU A 78 31.25 -2.52 33.66
N PRO A 79 31.23 -2.12 32.38
CA PRO A 79 31.21 -0.70 32.02
C PRO A 79 29.86 -0.07 32.38
N VAL A 80 29.90 1.07 33.09
CA VAL A 80 28.70 1.83 33.44
C VAL A 80 28.35 2.80 32.30
N PRO A 81 27.13 2.74 31.74
CA PRO A 81 26.73 3.63 30.66
C PRO A 81 26.63 5.09 31.14
N PRO A 82 26.94 6.06 30.24
CA PRO A 82 26.93 7.48 30.55
C PRO A 82 25.54 7.97 30.96
N VAL A 83 25.50 9.08 31.70
CA VAL A 83 24.24 9.69 32.19
C VAL A 83 23.31 10.07 31.04
N THR A 84 23.85 10.48 29.89
CA THR A 84 23.07 10.81 28.68
C THR A 84 22.26 9.63 28.14
N MET A 85 22.66 8.39 28.41
CA MET A 85 21.91 7.17 28.04
C MET A 85 20.84 6.78 29.08
N ARG A 86 20.91 7.37 30.28
CA ARG A 86 20.03 7.09 31.43
C ARG A 86 19.39 8.39 31.97
N PRO A 87 18.63 9.12 31.15
CA PRO A 87 18.01 10.36 31.57
C PRO A 87 16.94 10.09 32.63
N SER A 88 16.85 10.95 33.65
CA SER A 88 15.72 10.95 34.56
C SER A 88 14.52 11.66 33.94
N ILE A 89 13.33 11.16 34.21
CA ILE A 89 12.07 11.71 33.70
C ILE A 89 11.35 12.36 34.87
N ILE A 90 10.89 13.59 34.70
CA ILE A 90 10.02 14.26 35.67
C ILE A 90 8.59 13.88 35.31
N LEU A 91 7.89 13.22 36.23
CA LEU A 91 6.47 12.91 36.10
C LEU A 91 5.62 14.17 36.28
N GLU A 92 4.37 14.17 35.82
CA GLU A 92 3.45 15.32 35.90
C GLU A 92 3.23 15.81 37.35
N ASN A 93 3.38 14.92 38.33
CA ASN A 93 3.32 15.24 39.76
C ASN A 93 4.60 15.88 40.33
N GLY A 94 5.57 16.23 39.48
CA GLY A 94 6.86 16.82 39.86
C GLY A 94 7.87 15.83 40.44
N GLN A 95 7.52 14.55 40.60
CA GLN A 95 8.45 13.54 41.09
C GLN A 95 9.42 13.10 40.01
N ARG A 96 10.69 12.91 40.39
CA ARG A 96 11.70 12.34 39.50
C ARG A 96 11.55 10.81 39.46
N SER A 97 11.30 10.28 38.27
CA SER A 97 11.44 8.87 37.96
C SER A 97 12.83 8.63 37.39
N GLU A 98 13.60 7.80 38.09
CA GLU A 98 14.90 7.34 37.62
C GLU A 98 14.75 6.35 36.46
N ASP A 99 15.81 6.24 35.65
CA ASP A 99 15.84 5.33 34.50
C ASP A 99 15.95 3.85 34.94
N ASP A 100 15.33 2.95 34.17
CA ASP A 100 15.32 1.50 34.46
C ASP A 100 16.74 0.89 34.55
N LEU A 101 17.71 1.37 33.76
CA LEU A 101 19.10 0.91 33.86
C LEU A 101 19.76 1.43 35.14
N THR A 102 19.45 2.66 35.55
CA THR A 102 19.97 3.24 36.81
C THR A 102 19.52 2.42 38.01
N HIS A 103 18.23 2.06 38.07
CA HIS A 103 17.70 1.19 39.12
C HIS A 103 18.47 -0.12 39.23
N LYS A 104 18.73 -0.78 38.09
CA LYS A 104 19.41 -2.06 38.09
C LYS A 104 20.91 -1.94 38.43
N LEU A 105 21.58 -0.87 37.99
CA LEU A 105 22.96 -0.57 38.37
C LEU A 105 23.11 -0.35 39.88
N VAL A 106 22.16 0.35 40.51
CA VAL A 106 22.16 0.55 41.97
C VAL A 106 22.10 -0.79 42.70
N ASP A 107 21.28 -1.73 42.24
CA ASP A 107 21.21 -3.06 42.85
C ASP A 107 22.50 -3.87 42.63
N ILE A 108 23.12 -3.80 41.43
CA ILE A 108 24.42 -4.42 41.14
C ILE A 108 25.50 -3.87 42.08
N ILE A 109 25.58 -2.55 42.24
CA ILE A 109 26.60 -1.93 43.10
C ILE A 109 26.36 -2.32 44.57
N ARG A 110 25.10 -2.32 45.03
CA ARG A 110 24.74 -2.70 46.40
C ARG A 110 25.14 -4.14 46.70
N ILE A 111 24.84 -5.08 45.81
CA ILE A 111 25.17 -6.49 46.04
C ILE A 111 26.68 -6.75 45.90
N ASN A 112 27.35 -6.07 44.97
CA ASN A 112 28.81 -6.15 44.80
C ASN A 112 29.56 -5.63 46.04
N GLN A 113 29.10 -4.52 46.63
CA GLN A 113 29.68 -4.00 47.87
C GLN A 113 29.46 -4.96 49.05
N ARG A 114 28.24 -5.48 49.21
CA ARG A 114 27.92 -6.47 50.26
C ARG A 114 28.74 -7.75 50.11
N PHE A 115 28.91 -8.23 48.88
CA PHE A 115 29.73 -9.40 48.58
C PHE A 115 31.17 -9.18 49.06
N LYS A 116 31.77 -8.03 48.72
CA LYS A 116 33.13 -7.67 49.14
C LYS A 116 33.26 -7.56 50.66
N GLU A 117 32.34 -6.85 51.32
CA GLU A 117 32.36 -6.68 52.78
C GLU A 117 32.26 -8.02 53.54
N ASN A 118 31.42 -8.95 53.07
CA ASN A 118 31.28 -10.27 53.71
C ASN A 118 32.47 -11.19 53.42
N GLN A 119 33.07 -11.07 52.24
CA GLN A 119 34.28 -11.80 51.89
C GLN A 119 35.47 -11.37 52.77
N ASP A 120 35.67 -10.05 52.92
CA ASP A 120 36.75 -9.48 53.74
C ASP A 120 36.55 -9.79 55.23
N ALA A 121 35.29 -9.90 55.69
CA ALA A 121 34.94 -10.27 57.07
C ALA A 121 35.07 -11.78 57.38
N GLY A 122 35.43 -12.62 56.40
CA GLY A 122 35.56 -14.06 56.60
C GLY A 122 34.23 -14.79 56.82
N ALA A 123 33.14 -14.33 56.17
CA ALA A 123 31.83 -14.97 56.28
C ALA A 123 31.84 -16.43 55.78
N PRO A 124 30.93 -17.28 56.28
CA PRO A 124 30.77 -18.65 55.78
C PRO A 124 30.55 -18.73 54.27
N GLN A 125 31.13 -19.77 53.65
CA GLN A 125 31.09 -19.99 52.20
C GLN A 125 29.66 -19.96 51.61
N LEU A 126 28.68 -20.54 52.30
CA LEU A 126 27.27 -20.54 51.88
C LEU A 126 26.71 -19.12 51.66
N ILE A 127 27.09 -18.17 52.53
CA ILE A 127 26.62 -16.78 52.42
C ILE A 127 27.28 -16.09 51.22
N ILE A 128 28.56 -16.37 50.99
CA ILE A 128 29.31 -15.83 49.85
C ILE A 128 28.72 -16.35 48.54
N GLU A 129 28.37 -17.63 48.48
CA GLU A 129 27.73 -18.27 47.31
C GLU A 129 26.33 -17.69 47.03
N ASP A 130 25.49 -17.46 48.04
CA ASP A 130 24.19 -16.82 47.87
C ASP A 130 24.32 -15.37 47.33
N LEU A 131 25.26 -14.59 47.88
CA LEU A 131 25.53 -13.22 47.41
C LEU A 131 26.09 -13.22 45.98
N TRP A 132 26.89 -14.22 45.64
CA TRP A 132 27.41 -14.44 44.28
C TRP A 132 26.29 -14.74 43.28
N GLU A 133 25.40 -15.68 43.60
CA GLU A 133 24.25 -16.00 42.74
C GLU A 133 23.33 -14.80 42.55
N LEU A 134 23.14 -14.01 43.61
CA LEU A 134 22.35 -12.78 43.52
C LEU A 134 23.03 -11.72 42.65
N LEU A 135 24.36 -11.56 42.74
CA LEU A 135 25.12 -10.70 41.83
C LEU A 135 24.97 -11.17 40.37
N GLN A 136 25.11 -12.47 40.11
CA GLN A 136 24.91 -13.07 38.80
C GLN A 136 23.49 -12.79 38.27
N TYR A 137 22.47 -12.91 39.12
CA TYR A 137 21.09 -12.55 38.77
C TYR A 137 20.95 -11.08 38.37
N HIS A 138 21.54 -10.17 39.14
CA HIS A 138 21.46 -8.73 38.87
C HIS A 138 22.17 -8.34 37.57
N VAL A 139 23.33 -8.93 37.27
CA VAL A 139 24.04 -8.72 35.99
C VAL A 139 23.28 -9.34 34.82
N THR A 140 22.75 -10.55 34.98
CA THR A 140 21.99 -11.25 33.91
C THR A 140 20.78 -10.42 33.50
N THR A 141 19.97 -10.00 34.47
CA THR A 141 18.76 -9.20 34.20
C THR A 141 19.08 -7.76 33.74
N TYR A 142 20.27 -7.23 34.05
CA TYR A 142 20.75 -5.96 33.48
C TYR A 142 21.08 -6.07 31.99
N MET A 143 21.65 -7.18 31.54
CA MET A 143 21.90 -7.43 30.12
C MET A 143 20.58 -7.75 29.39
N ASP A 144 19.81 -8.70 29.92
CA ASP A 144 18.53 -9.10 29.37
C ASP A 144 17.55 -9.53 30.48
N ASN A 145 16.47 -8.77 30.64
CA ASN A 145 15.46 -9.04 31.66
C ASN A 145 14.38 -10.06 31.24
N GLU A 146 14.45 -10.60 30.02
CA GLU A 146 13.50 -11.58 29.47
C GLU A 146 14.15 -12.97 29.29
N VAL A 147 15.26 -13.23 29.98
CA VAL A 147 15.94 -14.52 29.96
C VAL A 147 15.03 -15.62 30.53
N ALA A 148 14.85 -16.71 29.77
CA ALA A 148 14.06 -17.85 30.21
C ALA A 148 14.71 -18.52 31.43
N GLY A 149 13.90 -18.79 32.47
CA GLY A 149 14.36 -19.39 33.72
C GLY A 149 14.86 -18.40 34.77
N CYS A 150 14.96 -17.09 34.45
CA CYS A 150 15.20 -16.04 35.44
C CYS A 150 13.91 -15.29 35.77
N PRO A 151 13.63 -14.98 37.05
CA PRO A 151 12.49 -14.13 37.39
C PRO A 151 12.75 -12.68 36.91
N PRO A 152 11.83 -12.05 36.16
CA PRO A 152 12.06 -10.71 35.63
C PRO A 152 12.16 -9.70 36.78
N ALA A 153 13.21 -8.89 36.75
CA ALA A 153 13.37 -7.80 37.69
C ALA A 153 12.26 -6.75 37.45
N ARG A 154 11.54 -6.41 38.52
CA ARG A 154 10.40 -5.48 38.48
C ARG A 154 10.70 -4.23 39.29
N HIS A 155 10.14 -3.12 38.83
CA HIS A 155 10.04 -1.91 39.63
C HIS A 155 9.11 -2.14 40.83
N ARG A 156 9.15 -1.26 41.85
CA ARG A 156 8.25 -1.32 43.02
C ARG A 156 6.76 -1.28 42.66
N SER A 157 6.43 -0.76 41.48
CA SER A 157 5.08 -0.73 40.91
C SER A 157 4.64 -2.05 40.27
N GLY A 158 5.48 -3.09 40.25
CA GLY A 158 5.20 -4.37 39.61
C GLY A 158 5.50 -4.41 38.10
N ARG A 159 5.80 -3.26 37.47
CA ARG A 159 6.20 -3.18 36.05
C ARG A 159 7.59 -3.82 35.83
N PRO A 160 7.76 -4.73 34.84
CA PRO A 160 9.09 -5.24 34.46
C PRO A 160 10.01 -4.10 33.98
N LEU A 161 11.27 -4.13 34.38
CA LEU A 161 12.27 -3.16 33.93
C LEU A 161 12.67 -3.42 32.47
N LYS A 162 12.84 -2.34 31.68
CA LYS A 162 13.36 -2.43 30.31
C LYS A 162 14.87 -2.19 30.30
N THR A 163 15.63 -3.28 30.24
CA THR A 163 17.10 -3.25 30.26
C THR A 163 17.69 -3.23 28.85
N LEU A 164 18.98 -3.53 28.67
CA LEU A 164 19.71 -3.26 27.42
C LEU A 164 19.10 -4.00 26.21
N SER A 165 18.83 -5.30 26.35
CA SER A 165 18.25 -6.14 25.31
C SER A 165 16.89 -5.60 24.82
N GLN A 166 16.00 -5.23 25.75
CA GLN A 166 14.66 -4.71 25.44
C GLN A 166 14.70 -3.32 24.78
N ARG A 167 15.74 -2.52 25.04
CA ARG A 167 15.93 -1.22 24.36
C ARG A 167 16.30 -1.39 22.90
N LEU A 168 17.00 -2.46 22.54
CA LEU A 168 17.44 -2.73 21.18
C LEU A 168 16.39 -3.54 20.39
N LYS A 169 15.82 -4.57 21.02
CA LYS A 169 14.87 -5.50 20.42
C LYS A 169 13.44 -4.95 20.41
N GLY A 170 12.56 -5.62 19.67
CA GLY A 170 11.13 -5.32 19.63
C GLY A 170 10.72 -4.29 18.58
N LYS A 171 9.42 -4.01 18.49
CA LYS A 171 8.84 -3.06 17.53
C LYS A 171 9.23 -1.61 17.85
N ASP A 172 9.22 -1.28 19.14
CA ASP A 172 9.55 0.06 19.64
C ASP A 172 11.02 0.19 20.11
N GLY A 173 11.82 -0.83 19.86
CA GLY A 173 13.27 -0.81 20.11
C GLY A 173 14.00 0.17 19.21
N ARG A 174 15.21 0.56 19.59
CA ARG A 174 16.00 1.60 18.92
C ARG A 174 16.21 1.35 17.43
N PHE A 175 16.46 0.11 17.00
CA PHE A 175 16.64 -0.19 15.58
C PHE A 175 15.41 0.17 14.75
N ARG A 176 14.22 -0.27 15.17
CA ARG A 176 12.98 -0.07 14.40
C ARG A 176 12.35 1.31 14.62
N GLY A 177 12.36 1.80 15.86
CA GLY A 177 11.68 3.04 16.23
C GLY A 177 12.53 4.30 16.12
N SER A 178 13.84 4.19 15.96
CA SER A 178 14.74 5.35 15.94
C SER A 178 15.84 5.32 14.89
N LEU A 179 16.19 4.18 14.30
CA LEU A 179 17.24 4.12 13.26
C LEU A 179 16.64 3.93 11.87
N SER A 180 15.95 2.81 11.64
CA SER A 180 15.34 2.49 10.34
C SER A 180 14.15 3.40 9.99
N GLY A 181 13.52 4.01 11.00
CA GLY A 181 12.43 4.96 10.81
C GLY A 181 12.46 6.03 11.90
N LYS A 182 12.19 7.27 11.52
CA LYS A 182 12.14 8.43 12.42
C LYS A 182 10.96 9.32 12.03
N ARG A 183 10.53 10.15 12.97
CA ARG A 183 9.68 11.30 12.64
C ARG A 183 10.54 12.35 11.96
N VAL A 184 10.01 12.95 10.90
CA VAL A 184 10.69 13.97 10.09
C VAL A 184 10.03 15.33 10.30
N ASN A 185 10.80 16.39 10.09
CA ASN A 185 10.30 17.76 10.06
C ASN A 185 9.77 18.10 8.65
N PHE A 186 9.23 19.32 8.47
CA PHE A 186 8.73 19.82 7.18
C PHE A 186 7.70 18.88 6.53
N SER A 187 6.79 18.40 7.36
CA SER A 187 5.71 17.50 6.94
C SER A 187 4.36 17.99 7.46
N ALA A 188 3.32 17.87 6.63
CA ALA A 188 1.94 18.15 6.99
C ALA A 188 1.05 16.93 6.73
N ARG A 189 -0.08 16.86 7.43
CA ARG A 189 -1.11 15.82 7.26
C ARG A 189 -2.49 16.46 7.37
N THR A 190 -3.37 16.19 6.42
CA THR A 190 -4.78 16.58 6.46
C THR A 190 -5.61 15.68 5.54
N VAL A 191 -6.93 15.84 5.63
CA VAL A 191 -7.93 15.17 4.79
C VAL A 191 -7.77 15.58 3.33
N ILE A 192 -8.04 14.66 2.40
CA ILE A 192 -8.05 14.93 0.96
C ILE A 192 -9.46 15.22 0.42
N SER A 193 -9.52 16.00 -0.65
CA SER A 193 -10.75 16.33 -1.39
C SER A 193 -10.49 16.26 -2.90
N PRO A 194 -11.48 15.87 -3.72
CA PRO A 194 -11.29 15.78 -5.17
C PRO A 194 -11.28 17.16 -5.81
N ASP A 195 -10.39 17.39 -6.76
CA ASP A 195 -10.44 18.56 -7.65
C ASP A 195 -10.00 18.15 -9.06
N PRO A 196 -10.94 17.95 -10.00
CA PRO A 196 -10.61 17.49 -11.36
C PRO A 196 -10.07 18.59 -12.27
N PHE A 197 -10.03 19.84 -11.81
CA PHE A 197 -9.50 20.96 -12.59
C PHE A 197 -8.00 21.15 -12.37
N LEU A 198 -7.45 20.64 -11.26
CA LEU A 198 -6.01 20.54 -11.07
C LEU A 198 -5.40 19.59 -12.10
N ASP A 199 -4.19 19.91 -12.56
CA ASP A 199 -3.44 19.00 -13.41
C ASP A 199 -3.05 17.73 -12.61
N VAL A 200 -2.82 16.60 -13.28
CA VAL A 200 -2.44 15.34 -12.62
C VAL A 200 -1.17 15.43 -11.77
N ASN A 201 -0.25 16.34 -12.09
CA ASN A 201 0.97 16.59 -11.35
C ASN A 201 0.79 17.62 -10.21
N GLU A 202 -0.36 18.28 -10.12
CA GLU A 202 -0.61 19.31 -9.12
C GLU A 202 -1.32 18.76 -7.88
N VAL A 203 -0.96 19.32 -6.72
CA VAL A 203 -1.66 19.09 -5.45
C VAL A 203 -2.09 20.42 -4.85
N GLY A 204 -3.36 20.53 -4.51
CA GLY A 204 -3.89 21.71 -3.84
C GLY A 204 -3.44 21.75 -2.38
N VAL A 205 -2.73 22.80 -1.97
CA VAL A 205 -2.23 22.97 -0.60
C VAL A 205 -2.93 24.16 0.09
N PRO A 206 -3.47 23.97 1.30
CA PRO A 206 -4.03 25.05 2.11
C PRO A 206 -3.02 26.18 2.38
N LEU A 207 -3.48 27.42 2.28
CA LEU A 207 -2.67 28.62 2.61
C LEU A 207 -2.01 28.54 3.99
N ALA A 208 -2.72 28.01 5.00
CA ALA A 208 -2.17 27.85 6.34
C ALA A 208 -0.92 26.95 6.38
N ILE A 209 -0.91 25.88 5.59
CA ILE A 209 0.25 24.98 5.46
C ILE A 209 1.36 25.68 4.67
N ALA A 210 1.01 26.41 3.61
CA ALA A 210 1.96 27.14 2.79
C ALA A 210 2.73 28.22 3.56
N ASN A 211 2.11 28.85 4.56
CA ASN A 211 2.73 29.88 5.39
C ASN A 211 3.65 29.30 6.48
N GLU A 212 3.33 28.13 7.02
CA GLU A 212 4.14 27.47 8.05
C GLU A 212 5.37 26.77 7.45
N MET A 213 5.19 26.12 6.29
CA MET A 213 6.23 25.40 5.59
C MET A 213 7.13 26.36 4.79
N SER A 214 8.41 26.03 4.71
CA SER A 214 9.38 26.82 3.97
C SER A 214 10.36 25.97 3.17
N VAL A 215 10.92 26.61 2.14
CA VAL A 215 11.99 26.08 1.30
C VAL A 215 13.20 27.00 1.44
N PRO A 216 14.39 26.47 1.75
CA PRO A 216 15.61 27.27 1.83
C PRO A 216 16.06 27.63 0.42
N VAL A 217 16.24 28.92 0.16
CA VAL A 217 16.75 29.44 -1.10
C VAL A 217 18.08 30.12 -0.82
N ARG A 218 19.16 29.55 -1.35
CA ARG A 218 20.47 30.20 -1.31
C ARG A 218 20.47 31.44 -2.20
N VAL A 219 20.88 32.55 -1.61
CA VAL A 219 20.95 33.84 -2.30
C VAL A 219 22.19 33.86 -3.19
N THR A 220 21.95 34.19 -4.45
CA THR A 220 22.91 34.33 -5.54
C THR A 220 22.67 35.66 -6.23
N ASN A 221 23.58 36.06 -7.13
CA ASN A 221 23.41 37.29 -7.90
C ASN A 221 22.12 37.30 -8.75
N TYR A 222 21.62 36.13 -9.14
CA TYR A 222 20.45 36.01 -10.03
C TYR A 222 19.11 36.12 -9.30
N ASN A 223 19.04 35.71 -8.03
CA ASN A 223 17.80 35.69 -7.25
C ASN A 223 17.81 36.66 -6.06
N LEU A 224 18.81 37.56 -5.98
CA LEU A 224 18.97 38.52 -4.88
C LEU A 224 17.72 39.39 -4.69
N GLU A 225 17.20 39.98 -5.77
CA GLU A 225 16.01 40.83 -5.71
C GLU A 225 14.77 40.05 -5.29
N ALA A 226 14.62 38.80 -5.75
CA ALA A 226 13.53 37.92 -5.32
C ALA A 226 13.65 37.56 -3.82
N ALA A 227 14.87 37.29 -3.34
CA ALA A 227 15.13 37.01 -1.93
C ALA A 227 14.80 38.23 -1.04
N ARG A 228 15.22 39.43 -1.45
CA ARG A 228 14.85 40.68 -0.78
C ARG A 228 13.35 40.89 -0.75
N PHE A 229 12.66 40.62 -1.85
CA PHE A 229 11.21 40.70 -1.94
C PHE A 229 10.51 39.78 -0.95
N TYR A 230 10.90 38.49 -0.86
CA TYR A 230 10.31 37.56 0.10
C TYR A 230 10.52 38.01 1.55
N VAL A 231 11.70 38.52 1.88
CA VAL A 231 12.00 39.00 3.23
C VAL A 231 11.21 40.26 3.57
N ARG A 232 11.06 41.22 2.64
CA ARG A 232 10.24 42.42 2.83
C ARG A 232 8.76 42.11 3.05
N ASN A 233 8.24 41.07 2.39
CA ASN A 233 6.86 40.61 2.60
C ASN A 233 6.66 40.04 4.03
N GLY A 234 7.71 39.45 4.62
CA GLY A 234 7.70 38.96 6.00
C GLY A 234 6.93 37.65 6.17
N VAL A 235 6.39 37.42 7.37
CA VAL A 235 5.75 36.15 7.76
C VAL A 235 4.25 36.09 7.44
N ASP A 236 3.58 37.23 7.32
CA ASP A 236 2.11 37.31 7.36
C ASP A 236 1.50 37.38 5.96
N ARG A 237 1.24 36.21 5.37
CA ARG A 237 0.50 36.07 4.10
C ARG A 237 -0.97 35.75 4.39
N LYS A 238 -1.84 36.76 4.30
CA LYS A 238 -3.27 36.65 4.71
C LYS A 238 -4.17 36.09 3.63
N ASN A 239 -3.93 36.49 2.38
CA ASN A 239 -4.75 36.13 1.24
C ASN A 239 -3.98 35.26 0.25
N LEU A 240 -4.73 34.53 -0.58
CA LEU A 240 -4.16 33.70 -1.66
C LEU A 240 -3.39 34.53 -2.69
N ILE A 241 -3.87 35.76 -2.95
CA ILE A 241 -3.32 36.69 -3.93
C ILE A 241 -2.01 37.31 -3.42
N ASP A 242 -1.82 37.37 -2.10
CA ASP A 242 -0.63 37.96 -1.52
C ASP A 242 0.61 37.14 -1.92
N PRO A 243 1.71 37.80 -2.32
CA PRO A 243 2.93 37.12 -2.70
C PRO A 243 3.52 36.31 -1.54
N PRO A 244 4.32 35.28 -1.81
CA PRO A 244 4.98 34.52 -0.76
C PRO A 244 5.97 35.42 0.02
N GLY A 245 6.01 35.19 1.33
CA GLY A 245 6.96 35.82 2.24
C GLY A 245 8.10 34.88 2.65
N ALA A 246 8.72 35.18 3.79
CA ALA A 246 9.76 34.37 4.38
C ALA A 246 9.64 34.33 5.90
N ASN A 247 10.00 33.19 6.50
CA ASN A 247 9.89 32.97 7.94
C ASN A 247 11.23 33.20 8.64
N TYR A 248 12.32 32.78 7.99
CA TYR A 248 13.67 32.86 8.55
C TYR A 248 14.69 33.23 7.49
N VAL A 249 15.81 33.78 7.97
CA VAL A 249 17.00 34.05 7.17
C VAL A 249 18.20 33.46 7.90
N ILE A 250 19.04 32.73 7.20
CA ILE A 250 20.27 32.13 7.71
C ILE A 250 21.45 32.88 7.10
N ARG A 251 22.30 33.41 7.97
CA ARG A 251 23.54 34.07 7.58
C ARG A 251 24.64 33.05 7.22
N PRO A 252 25.71 33.47 6.52
CA PRO A 252 26.86 32.61 6.24
C PRO A 252 27.53 32.02 7.51
N ASP A 253 27.38 32.68 8.66
CA ASP A 253 27.84 32.21 9.97
C ASP A 253 26.93 31.15 10.62
N GLN A 254 25.92 30.64 9.89
CA GLN A 254 24.89 29.70 10.35
C GLN A 254 23.94 30.25 11.42
N ARG A 255 23.95 31.56 11.69
CA ARG A 255 22.98 32.17 12.60
C ARG A 255 21.63 32.31 11.90
N ARG A 256 20.62 31.64 12.45
CA ARG A 256 19.22 31.72 12.00
C ARG A 256 18.51 32.90 12.67
N ILE A 257 17.96 33.80 11.86
CA ILE A 257 17.21 34.99 12.26
C ILE A 257 15.75 34.76 11.90
N ARG A 258 14.85 34.93 12.87
CA ARG A 258 13.41 34.90 12.63
C ARG A 258 12.94 36.28 12.16
N LEU A 259 12.17 36.31 11.09
CA LEU A 259 11.60 37.55 10.57
C LEU A 259 10.39 37.99 11.41
N SER A 260 10.30 39.30 11.63
CA SER A 260 9.19 40.00 12.26
C SER A 260 8.90 41.30 11.50
N ASP A 261 7.74 41.90 11.73
CA ASP A 261 7.39 43.16 11.06
C ASP A 261 8.35 44.31 11.36
N GLU A 262 9.02 44.26 12.50
CA GLU A 262 9.99 45.27 12.93
C GLU A 262 11.34 45.12 12.22
N ASN A 263 11.79 43.89 11.95
CA ASN A 263 13.15 43.64 11.45
C ASN A 263 13.25 43.38 9.95
N LYS A 264 12.12 43.12 9.28
CA LYS A 264 12.10 42.63 7.90
C LYS A 264 12.75 43.59 6.89
N SER A 265 12.57 44.90 7.08
CA SER A 265 13.15 45.92 6.19
C SER A 265 14.68 45.95 6.29
N ASP A 266 15.19 46.03 7.52
CA ASP A 266 16.63 46.08 7.77
C ASP A 266 17.34 44.80 7.33
N VAL A 267 16.72 43.64 7.59
CA VAL A 267 17.28 42.35 7.17
C VAL A 267 17.29 42.24 5.65
N ALA A 268 16.23 42.70 4.95
CA ALA A 268 16.20 42.66 3.50
C ALA A 268 17.33 43.47 2.85
N ASP A 269 17.64 44.65 3.40
CA ASP A 269 18.71 45.50 2.87
C ASP A 269 20.11 44.94 3.14
N GLN A 270 20.28 44.14 4.19
CA GLN A 270 21.52 43.43 4.52
C GLN A 270 21.76 42.13 3.74
N ILE A 271 20.75 41.62 3.00
CA ILE A 271 20.91 40.36 2.28
C ILE A 271 21.93 40.53 1.15
N GLU A 272 22.89 39.61 1.14
CA GLU A 272 23.96 39.51 0.16
C GLU A 272 24.07 38.05 -0.35
N PRO A 273 24.71 37.83 -1.52
CA PRO A 273 25.01 36.48 -1.99
C PRO A 273 25.73 35.64 -0.93
N GLY A 274 25.27 34.40 -0.73
CA GLY A 274 25.79 33.49 0.30
C GLY A 274 24.92 33.36 1.55
N TRP A 275 23.93 34.23 1.74
CA TRP A 275 22.87 34.05 2.73
C TRP A 275 21.85 33.00 2.22
N THR A 276 21.02 32.48 3.12
CA THR A 276 19.91 31.57 2.77
C THR A 276 18.60 32.12 3.33
N VAL A 277 17.57 32.23 2.48
CA VAL A 277 16.24 32.68 2.88
C VAL A 277 15.29 31.49 2.92
N GLU A 278 14.67 31.21 4.07
CA GLU A 278 13.60 30.21 4.19
C GLU A 278 12.27 30.86 3.79
N ARG A 279 12.01 30.86 2.48
CA ARG A 279 10.76 31.42 1.93
C ARG A 279 9.59 30.47 2.14
N GLN A 280 8.40 31.03 2.26
CA GLN A 280 7.14 30.27 2.30
C GLN A 280 6.90 29.53 0.97
N LEU A 281 6.02 28.53 0.99
CA LEU A 281 5.65 27.79 -0.21
C LEU A 281 4.96 28.69 -1.24
N ARG A 282 5.20 28.42 -2.52
CA ARG A 282 4.55 29.08 -3.65
C ARG A 282 4.05 28.04 -4.67
N ASP A 283 3.19 28.50 -5.57
CA ASP A 283 2.74 27.68 -6.70
C ASP A 283 3.94 27.17 -7.52
N GLY A 284 3.91 25.89 -7.90
CA GLY A 284 4.99 25.23 -8.64
C GLY A 284 6.12 24.65 -7.79
N ASP A 285 6.11 24.84 -6.47
CA ASP A 285 7.09 24.17 -5.60
C ASP A 285 6.85 22.66 -5.56
N ILE A 286 7.94 21.89 -5.50
CA ILE A 286 7.91 20.43 -5.51
C ILE A 286 7.71 19.89 -4.10
N VAL A 287 6.77 18.96 -3.94
CA VAL A 287 6.49 18.26 -2.69
C VAL A 287 6.34 16.78 -2.91
N LEU A 288 6.69 15.98 -1.91
CA LEU A 288 6.41 14.55 -1.90
C LEU A 288 5.05 14.32 -1.23
N PHE A 289 4.11 13.74 -1.97
CA PHE A 289 2.78 13.43 -1.51
C PHE A 289 2.63 11.92 -1.30
N ASN A 290 2.13 11.52 -0.13
CA ASN A 290 2.15 10.14 0.33
C ASN A 290 0.83 9.73 0.98
N ARG A 291 0.34 8.54 0.63
CA ARG A 291 -0.71 7.84 1.39
C ARG A 291 -0.14 6.61 2.09
N GLN A 292 -0.52 6.46 3.35
CA GLN A 292 -0.21 5.27 4.15
C GLN A 292 -1.42 4.33 4.15
N PRO A 293 -1.22 3.00 4.08
CA PRO A 293 0.04 2.28 4.00
C PRO A 293 0.70 2.37 2.61
N SER A 294 2.02 2.50 2.57
CA SER A 294 2.78 2.56 1.32
C SER A 294 3.10 1.15 0.81
N LEU A 295 2.25 0.63 -0.08
CA LEU A 295 2.34 -0.74 -0.58
C LEU A 295 3.36 -0.90 -1.71
N HIS A 296 3.53 0.14 -2.52
CA HIS A 296 4.46 0.17 -3.64
C HIS A 296 5.07 1.57 -3.79
N ARG A 297 6.11 1.70 -4.62
CA ARG A 297 6.83 2.98 -4.76
C ARG A 297 5.94 4.16 -5.15
N MET A 298 4.90 3.91 -5.96
CA MET A 298 3.95 4.96 -6.39
C MET A 298 3.01 5.45 -5.28
N SER A 299 3.05 4.86 -4.08
CA SER A 299 2.33 5.41 -2.92
C SER A 299 3.01 6.68 -2.36
N ILE A 300 4.17 7.06 -2.88
CA ILE A 300 4.81 8.36 -2.71
C ILE A 300 5.24 8.88 -4.09
N MET A 301 4.77 10.07 -4.47
CA MET A 301 5.13 10.70 -5.74
C MET A 301 5.35 12.20 -5.51
N ALA A 302 6.11 12.83 -6.39
CA ALA A 302 6.35 14.27 -6.35
C ALA A 302 5.24 15.01 -7.11
N HIS A 303 4.69 16.05 -6.50
CA HIS A 303 3.66 16.93 -7.05
C HIS A 303 4.13 18.37 -7.03
N HIS A 304 3.57 19.19 -7.89
CA HIS A 304 3.68 20.65 -7.86
C HIS A 304 2.57 21.24 -7.00
N ILE A 305 2.93 22.18 -6.13
CA ILE A 305 1.95 22.83 -5.27
C ILE A 305 1.08 23.78 -6.09
N LYS A 306 -0.22 23.74 -5.83
CA LYS A 306 -1.15 24.83 -6.12
C LYS A 306 -1.75 25.34 -4.83
N ILE A 307 -1.50 26.59 -4.46
CA ILE A 307 -1.98 27.13 -3.19
C ILE A 307 -3.45 27.51 -3.34
N MET A 308 -4.28 26.95 -2.47
CA MET A 308 -5.73 27.09 -2.53
C MET A 308 -6.32 27.39 -1.15
N GLY A 309 -7.52 27.97 -1.16
CA GLY A 309 -8.29 28.19 0.06
C GLY A 309 -8.80 26.88 0.67
N GLY A 310 -9.16 26.93 1.95
CA GLY A 310 -9.68 25.77 2.69
C GLY A 310 -8.63 25.12 3.60
N LYS A 311 -8.89 23.86 3.99
CA LYS A 311 -8.10 23.13 5.01
C LYS A 311 -7.71 21.71 4.57
N THR A 312 -8.09 21.30 3.37
CA THR A 312 -7.86 19.96 2.81
C THR A 312 -6.80 20.01 1.73
N PHE A 313 -6.11 18.88 1.52
CA PHE A 313 -5.34 18.69 0.30
C PHE A 313 -6.30 18.39 -0.85
N ARG A 314 -6.04 18.94 -2.03
CA ARG A 314 -6.86 18.64 -3.22
C ARG A 314 -6.07 17.79 -4.20
N LEU A 315 -6.69 16.75 -4.70
CA LEU A 315 -6.07 15.78 -5.57
C LEU A 315 -6.93 15.56 -6.82
N ASN A 316 -6.28 15.47 -7.98
CA ASN A 316 -6.95 15.06 -9.20
C ASN A 316 -7.44 13.60 -9.09
N PRO A 317 -8.74 13.30 -9.30
CA PRO A 317 -9.29 11.95 -9.17
C PRO A 317 -8.62 10.89 -10.05
N ALA A 318 -8.05 11.27 -11.20
CA ALA A 318 -7.33 10.34 -12.08
C ALA A 318 -6.07 9.74 -11.42
N VAL A 319 -5.54 10.39 -10.38
CA VAL A 319 -4.31 10.02 -9.65
C VAL A 319 -4.65 9.30 -8.32
N CYS A 320 -5.92 9.06 -8.01
CA CYS A 320 -6.31 8.24 -6.86
C CYS A 320 -5.81 6.77 -6.92
N PRO A 321 -5.83 6.07 -8.07
CA PRO A 321 -5.42 4.66 -8.15
C PRO A 321 -4.01 4.34 -7.60
N PRO A 322 -2.93 5.07 -7.93
CA PRO A 322 -1.61 4.79 -7.35
C PRO A 322 -1.54 5.02 -5.82
N TYR A 323 -2.35 5.91 -5.25
CA TYR A 323 -2.44 6.07 -3.80
C TYR A 323 -3.41 5.09 -3.14
N ASN A 324 -4.23 4.41 -3.94
CA ASN A 324 -5.40 3.66 -3.49
C ASN A 324 -6.29 4.51 -2.57
N ALA A 325 -6.41 5.81 -2.88
CA ALA A 325 -7.06 6.81 -2.04
C ALA A 325 -8.53 6.98 -2.44
N ASP A 326 -9.38 7.18 -1.45
CA ASP A 326 -10.78 7.58 -1.62
C ASP A 326 -11.05 8.91 -0.89
N PHE A 327 -12.31 9.34 -0.86
CA PHE A 327 -12.71 10.65 -0.31
C PHE A 327 -13.73 10.52 0.82
N ASP A 328 -13.71 9.42 1.57
CA ASP A 328 -14.65 9.15 2.67
C ASP A 328 -14.17 9.70 4.05
N GLY A 329 -13.00 10.33 4.07
CA GLY A 329 -12.32 10.79 5.28
C GLY A 329 -10.82 10.50 5.29
N ASP A 330 -10.32 9.85 4.25
CA ASP A 330 -8.91 9.58 4.01
C ASP A 330 -8.00 10.82 4.21
N GLU A 331 -6.87 10.59 4.86
CA GLU A 331 -5.85 11.60 5.13
C GLU A 331 -4.54 11.23 4.43
N MET A 332 -3.86 12.23 3.88
CA MET A 332 -2.56 12.06 3.23
C MET A 332 -1.49 12.95 3.86
N ASN A 333 -0.24 12.55 3.66
CA ASN A 333 0.94 13.26 4.14
C ASN A 333 1.60 14.02 2.99
N LEU A 334 2.10 15.21 3.31
CA LEU A 334 2.89 16.05 2.42
C LEU A 334 4.25 16.28 3.08
N HIS A 335 5.33 16.15 2.31
CA HIS A 335 6.69 16.41 2.75
C HIS A 335 7.36 17.40 1.80
N VAL A 336 8.03 18.40 2.35
CA VAL A 336 8.73 19.43 1.57
C VAL A 336 10.23 19.13 1.56
N PRO A 337 10.81 18.62 0.45
CA PRO A 337 12.25 18.43 0.33
C PRO A 337 12.97 19.78 0.49
N GLN A 338 14.12 19.77 1.17
CA GLN A 338 14.82 21.00 1.58
C GLN A 338 16.07 21.27 0.72
N THR A 339 16.87 20.25 0.41
CA THR A 339 18.08 20.42 -0.40
C THR A 339 17.75 20.50 -1.88
N GLU A 340 18.52 21.27 -2.64
CA GLU A 340 18.34 21.41 -4.09
C GLU A 340 18.49 20.08 -4.82
N GLU A 341 19.40 19.21 -4.37
CA GLU A 341 19.58 17.85 -4.91
C GLU A 341 18.32 17.00 -4.73
N ALA A 342 17.69 17.04 -3.55
CA ALA A 342 16.48 16.26 -3.29
C ALA A 342 15.26 16.80 -4.05
N MET A 343 15.17 18.13 -4.21
CA MET A 343 14.13 18.75 -5.04
C MET A 343 14.28 18.32 -6.51
N ALA A 344 15.50 18.40 -7.05
CA ALA A 344 15.78 17.99 -8.44
C ALA A 344 15.56 16.49 -8.65
N GLU A 345 16.00 15.63 -7.72
CA GLU A 345 15.77 14.19 -7.80
C GLU A 345 14.27 13.85 -7.78
N ALA A 346 13.49 14.52 -6.91
CA ALA A 346 12.06 14.33 -6.83
C ALA A 346 11.35 14.75 -8.14
N GLU A 347 11.73 15.89 -8.72
CA GLU A 347 11.16 16.39 -9.99
C GLU A 347 11.48 15.48 -11.18
N ILE A 348 12.71 14.97 -11.26
CA ILE A 348 13.17 14.22 -12.42
C ILE A 348 12.72 12.74 -12.35
N LEU A 349 12.73 12.13 -11.17
CA LEU A 349 12.53 10.67 -11.03
C LEU A 349 11.18 10.29 -10.42
N VAL A 350 10.67 11.12 -9.51
CA VAL A 350 9.56 10.75 -8.61
C VAL A 350 8.25 11.48 -8.99
N ASN A 351 8.31 12.39 -9.96
CA ASN A 351 7.15 13.13 -10.46
C ASN A 351 6.05 12.19 -10.99
N VAL A 352 4.80 12.59 -10.80
CA VAL A 352 3.61 11.86 -11.23
C VAL A 352 3.64 11.58 -12.73
N GLU A 353 4.04 12.56 -13.55
CA GLU A 353 4.10 12.42 -15.01
C GLU A 353 5.01 11.25 -15.42
N GLU A 354 6.17 11.13 -14.79
CA GLU A 354 7.14 10.08 -15.08
C GLU A 354 6.71 8.69 -14.56
N ASN A 355 5.68 8.64 -13.70
CA ASN A 355 5.20 7.44 -13.03
C ASN A 355 3.75 7.05 -13.41
N ILE A 356 3.26 7.48 -14.58
CA ILE A 356 1.95 7.04 -15.11
C ILE A 356 1.89 5.51 -15.30
N ARG A 357 3.03 4.86 -15.60
CA ARG A 357 3.11 3.41 -15.85
C ARG A 357 3.52 2.62 -14.61
N SER A 358 2.81 1.53 -14.34
CA SER A 358 3.06 0.66 -13.20
C SER A 358 4.27 -0.25 -13.40
N PRO A 359 5.21 -0.33 -12.45
CA PRO A 359 6.31 -1.30 -12.48
C PRO A 359 5.88 -2.75 -12.34
N ARG A 360 4.64 -3.01 -11.89
CA ARG A 360 4.15 -4.38 -11.70
C ARG A 360 3.83 -5.08 -13.02
N PHE A 361 3.30 -4.34 -14.00
CA PHE A 361 2.77 -4.93 -15.24
C PHE A 361 3.05 -4.10 -16.49
N GLY A 362 3.61 -2.89 -16.41
CA GLY A 362 3.98 -2.11 -17.59
C GLY A 362 2.83 -1.38 -18.31
N GLY A 363 1.65 -1.28 -17.72
CA GLY A 363 0.53 -0.46 -18.24
C GLY A 363 0.26 0.80 -17.39
N PRO A 364 -0.60 1.71 -17.86
CA PRO A 364 -0.91 2.95 -17.15
C PRO A 364 -1.73 2.67 -15.89
N ILE A 365 -1.27 3.10 -14.72
CA ILE A 365 -2.05 3.04 -13.47
C ILE A 365 -2.90 4.30 -13.27
N ILE A 366 -2.45 5.44 -13.80
CA ILE A 366 -3.16 6.71 -13.77
C ILE A 366 -4.07 6.78 -14.99
N GLY A 367 -5.32 7.18 -14.80
CA GLY A 367 -6.30 7.26 -15.87
C GLY A 367 -7.71 7.60 -15.37
N GLY A 368 -8.67 7.55 -16.29
CA GLY A 368 -10.08 7.79 -16.00
C GLY A 368 -10.63 6.82 -14.96
N ILE A 369 -11.45 7.33 -14.04
CA ILE A 369 -12.22 6.54 -13.07
C ILE A 369 -13.67 7.02 -13.08
N HIS A 370 -14.61 6.13 -12.76
CA HIS A 370 -16.03 6.43 -12.54
C HIS A 370 -16.61 7.42 -13.58
N ASP A 371 -16.91 8.66 -13.18
CA ASP A 371 -17.51 9.71 -14.02
C ASP A 371 -16.69 10.05 -15.26
N HIS A 372 -15.36 9.91 -15.22
CA HIS A 372 -14.53 10.10 -16.43
C HIS A 372 -14.92 9.09 -17.52
N ILE A 373 -15.22 7.86 -17.10
CA ILE A 373 -15.58 6.76 -17.99
C ILE A 373 -17.03 6.91 -18.44
N SER A 374 -17.97 7.15 -17.51
CA SER A 374 -19.40 7.32 -17.87
C SER A 374 -19.61 8.54 -18.78
N GLY A 375 -18.98 9.67 -18.45
CA GLY A 375 -19.12 10.91 -19.21
C GLY A 375 -18.55 10.81 -20.61
N ILE A 376 -17.36 10.21 -20.78
CA ILE A 376 -16.81 10.02 -22.12
C ILE A 376 -17.56 8.97 -22.92
N PHE A 377 -18.09 7.93 -22.26
CA PHE A 377 -18.91 6.92 -22.90
C PHE A 377 -20.18 7.56 -23.48
N LEU A 378 -20.94 8.31 -22.67
CA LEU A 378 -22.14 9.00 -23.11
C LEU A 378 -21.87 10.03 -24.22
N LEU A 379 -20.77 10.77 -24.10
CA LEU A 379 -20.37 11.74 -25.11
C LEU A 379 -20.04 11.05 -26.44
N THR A 380 -19.31 9.94 -26.41
CA THR A 380 -18.78 9.29 -27.61
C THR A 380 -19.64 8.14 -28.12
N HIS A 381 -20.72 7.73 -27.46
CA HIS A 381 -21.55 6.62 -27.91
C HIS A 381 -22.46 7.02 -29.08
N GLY A 382 -22.38 6.30 -30.20
CA GLY A 382 -23.12 6.62 -31.42
C GLY A 382 -22.68 7.94 -32.06
N VAL A 383 -23.44 8.43 -33.04
CA VAL A 383 -23.17 9.71 -33.71
C VAL A 383 -24.15 10.77 -33.21
N ARG A 384 -23.61 11.82 -32.58
CA ARG A 384 -24.36 12.98 -32.10
C ARG A 384 -23.77 14.25 -32.71
N TRP A 385 -24.61 15.26 -32.93
CA TRP A 385 -24.23 16.51 -33.57
C TRP A 385 -24.42 17.67 -32.59
N PHE A 386 -23.42 18.54 -32.50
CA PHE A 386 -23.35 19.68 -31.59
C PHE A 386 -23.17 20.96 -32.39
N THR A 387 -23.84 22.02 -31.95
CA THR A 387 -23.65 23.39 -32.44
C THR A 387 -22.31 23.95 -31.98
N LYS A 388 -21.86 25.04 -32.62
CA LYS A 388 -20.61 25.72 -32.26
C LYS A 388 -20.54 26.10 -30.77
N GLU A 389 -21.62 26.60 -30.19
CA GLU A 389 -21.66 27.03 -28.79
C GLU A 389 -21.47 25.85 -27.84
N GLU A 390 -22.10 24.72 -28.13
CA GLU A 390 -21.98 23.49 -27.34
C GLU A 390 -20.57 22.90 -27.44
N VAL A 391 -19.97 22.90 -28.63
CA VAL A 391 -18.57 22.47 -28.83
C VAL A 391 -17.62 23.34 -28.03
N LEU A 392 -17.79 24.66 -28.07
CA LEU A 392 -16.99 25.61 -27.29
C LEU A 392 -17.17 25.40 -25.78
N TYR A 393 -18.38 25.07 -25.33
CA TYR A 393 -18.63 24.70 -23.94
C TYR A 393 -17.85 23.43 -23.55
N LEU A 394 -17.94 22.36 -24.34
CA LEU A 394 -17.25 21.10 -24.09
C LEU A 394 -15.72 21.31 -24.08
N LEU A 395 -15.17 22.04 -25.06
CA LEU A 395 -13.73 22.24 -25.25
C LEU A 395 -13.12 23.44 -24.51
N ARG A 396 -13.87 24.21 -23.71
CA ARG A 396 -13.39 25.45 -23.06
C ARG A 396 -12.08 25.34 -22.23
N HIS A 397 -11.66 24.15 -21.79
CA HIS A 397 -10.37 23.95 -21.08
C HIS A 397 -9.36 23.11 -21.86
N ALA A 398 -9.70 22.66 -23.07
CA ALA A 398 -8.75 22.01 -23.96
C ALA A 398 -7.95 23.09 -24.71
N GLU A 399 -6.66 22.84 -24.91
CA GLU A 399 -5.80 23.70 -25.73
C GLU A 399 -6.07 23.46 -27.22
N VAL A 400 -7.13 24.08 -27.74
CA VAL A 400 -7.53 23.97 -29.16
C VAL A 400 -7.43 25.36 -29.81
N GLU A 401 -6.48 25.53 -30.74
CA GLU A 401 -6.29 26.81 -31.45
C GLU A 401 -7.41 27.08 -32.47
N HIS A 402 -7.80 26.06 -33.23
CA HIS A 402 -8.83 26.14 -34.25
C HIS A 402 -9.75 24.91 -34.18
N LEU A 403 -11.06 25.14 -34.26
CA LEU A 403 -12.01 24.04 -34.43
C LEU A 403 -11.84 23.44 -35.83
N PRO A 404 -12.01 22.11 -35.99
CA PRO A 404 -12.02 21.49 -37.30
C PRO A 404 -13.18 22.02 -38.14
N GLU A 405 -13.17 21.76 -39.45
CA GLU A 405 -14.32 22.08 -40.31
C GLU A 405 -15.59 21.37 -39.81
N PRO A 406 -16.76 22.02 -39.90
CA PRO A 406 -18.01 21.42 -39.45
C PRO A 406 -18.32 20.17 -40.27
N GLY A 407 -18.66 19.08 -39.58
CA GLY A 407 -18.98 17.81 -40.24
C GLY A 407 -20.30 17.84 -41.02
N LYS A 408 -21.22 18.76 -40.70
CA LYS A 408 -22.40 19.06 -41.52
C LYS A 408 -22.88 20.50 -41.32
N VAL A 409 -23.57 21.03 -42.33
CA VAL A 409 -24.26 22.33 -42.26
C VAL A 409 -25.73 22.11 -42.61
N GLU A 410 -26.63 22.40 -41.68
CA GLU A 410 -28.08 22.28 -41.87
C GLU A 410 -28.75 23.64 -41.62
N ASN A 411 -29.54 24.12 -42.58
CA ASN A 411 -30.26 25.40 -42.48
C ASN A 411 -29.36 26.61 -42.12
N GLY A 412 -28.10 26.61 -42.56
CA GLY A 412 -27.13 27.66 -42.27
C GLY A 412 -26.48 27.58 -40.88
N VAL A 413 -26.79 26.54 -40.10
CA VAL A 413 -26.15 26.24 -38.81
C VAL A 413 -25.08 25.17 -39.01
N GLU A 414 -23.88 25.45 -38.51
CA GLU A 414 -22.73 24.54 -38.53
C GLU A 414 -22.80 23.54 -37.37
N TYR A 415 -22.57 22.26 -37.65
CA TYR A 415 -22.58 21.19 -36.66
C TYR A 415 -21.29 20.37 -36.71
N TRP A 416 -20.83 19.96 -35.53
CA TRP A 416 -19.71 19.06 -35.32
C TRP A 416 -20.17 17.77 -34.67
N SER A 417 -19.57 16.64 -35.04
CA SER A 417 -19.89 15.37 -34.41
C SER A 417 -19.21 15.23 -33.04
N ASN A 418 -19.79 14.45 -32.12
CA ASN A 418 -19.13 14.04 -30.88
C ASN A 418 -17.72 13.45 -31.13
N LYS A 419 -17.57 12.69 -32.22
CA LYS A 419 -16.30 12.07 -32.59
C LYS A 419 -15.26 13.13 -32.95
N GLN A 420 -15.65 14.20 -33.67
CA GLN A 420 -14.79 15.35 -33.94
C GLN A 420 -14.41 16.09 -32.65
N VAL A 421 -15.34 16.26 -31.71
CA VAL A 421 -15.06 16.89 -30.41
C VAL A 421 -14.02 16.09 -29.62
N PHE A 422 -14.14 14.76 -29.56
CA PHE A 422 -13.13 13.92 -28.91
C PHE A 422 -11.79 13.92 -29.66
N SER A 423 -11.83 13.98 -30.99
CA SER A 423 -10.61 14.02 -31.82
C SER A 423 -9.78 15.28 -31.57
N ALA A 424 -10.40 16.40 -31.17
CA ALA A 424 -9.72 17.65 -30.89
C ALA A 424 -8.70 17.57 -29.74
N ILE A 425 -8.84 16.60 -28.83
CA ILE A 425 -7.90 16.39 -27.71
C ILE A 425 -6.87 15.28 -27.98
N LEU A 426 -7.00 14.55 -29.10
CA LEU A 426 -6.04 13.50 -29.46
C LEU A 426 -4.76 14.11 -30.04
N PRO A 427 -3.58 13.51 -29.80
CA PRO A 427 -2.37 13.88 -30.52
C PRO A 427 -2.48 13.62 -32.03
N PRO A 428 -1.97 14.52 -32.89
CA PRO A 428 -2.04 14.36 -34.34
C PRO A 428 -1.22 13.15 -34.77
N GLY A 429 -1.75 12.31 -35.66
CA GLY A 429 -1.01 11.14 -36.18
C GLY A 429 -1.12 9.87 -35.33
N ILE A 430 -1.93 9.85 -34.26
CA ILE A 430 -2.19 8.60 -33.53
C ILE A 430 -3.05 7.65 -34.36
N ASN A 431 -2.61 6.40 -34.48
CA ASN A 431 -3.31 5.33 -35.18
C ASN A 431 -3.44 4.12 -34.25
N MET A 432 -4.67 3.64 -34.05
CA MET A 432 -4.91 2.44 -33.27
C MET A 432 -6.29 1.84 -33.51
N ILE A 433 -6.39 0.53 -33.32
CA ILE A 433 -7.63 -0.23 -33.47
C ILE A 433 -7.78 -1.15 -32.26
N PHE A 434 -8.89 -1.06 -31.56
CA PHE A 434 -9.20 -1.98 -30.47
C PHE A 434 -10.71 -2.11 -30.24
N LYS A 435 -11.09 -3.17 -29.53
CA LYS A 435 -12.48 -3.39 -29.10
C LYS A 435 -12.68 -2.78 -27.71
N ALA A 436 -13.71 -1.96 -27.57
CA ALA A 436 -14.17 -1.40 -26.31
C ALA A 436 -14.55 -2.49 -25.30
N SER A 437 -14.50 -2.19 -24.00
CA SER A 437 -14.94 -3.11 -22.92
C SER A 437 -16.42 -3.50 -23.03
N SER A 438 -17.24 -2.62 -23.61
CA SER A 438 -18.66 -2.83 -23.89
C SER A 438 -18.95 -3.84 -25.03
N CYS A 439 -17.91 -4.38 -25.69
CA CYS A 439 -18.07 -5.36 -26.76
C CYS A 439 -18.61 -6.71 -26.24
N LYS A 440 -19.76 -7.15 -26.78
CA LYS A 440 -20.42 -8.41 -26.39
C LYS A 440 -19.78 -9.69 -26.95
N HIS A 441 -18.65 -9.57 -27.68
CA HIS A 441 -17.97 -10.72 -28.30
C HIS A 441 -18.90 -11.63 -29.11
N CYS A 442 -19.72 -11.04 -29.99
CA CYS A 442 -20.60 -11.79 -30.87
C CYS A 442 -19.85 -12.77 -31.78
N ASP A 443 -20.51 -13.88 -32.14
CA ASP A 443 -19.94 -14.96 -32.97
C ASP A 443 -19.38 -14.46 -34.30
N THR A 444 -20.00 -13.42 -34.87
CA THR A 444 -19.52 -12.75 -36.09
C THR A 444 -19.33 -11.26 -35.84
N CYS A 445 -18.09 -10.78 -35.97
CA CYS A 445 -17.74 -9.38 -35.73
C CYS A 445 -17.93 -8.54 -37.00
N LYS A 446 -18.88 -7.59 -36.97
CA LYS A 446 -19.14 -6.63 -38.07
C LYS A 446 -18.14 -5.46 -38.15
N LYS A 447 -17.11 -5.44 -37.30
CA LYS A 447 -16.08 -4.38 -37.21
C LYS A 447 -16.69 -2.97 -37.17
N GLU A 448 -16.38 -2.11 -38.15
CA GLU A 448 -16.85 -0.72 -38.26
C GLU A 448 -18.39 -0.62 -38.37
N LEU A 449 -19.04 -1.63 -38.92
CA LEU A 449 -20.51 -1.72 -39.03
C LEU A 449 -21.13 -2.37 -37.79
N CYS A 450 -20.48 -2.25 -36.63
CA CYS A 450 -21.01 -2.79 -35.38
C CYS A 450 -22.22 -1.99 -34.93
N ASP A 451 -23.37 -2.67 -34.82
CA ASP A 451 -24.64 -2.09 -34.35
C ASP A 451 -24.58 -1.53 -32.91
N GLN A 452 -23.50 -1.79 -32.17
CA GLN A 452 -23.29 -1.32 -30.80
C GLN A 452 -22.17 -0.26 -30.70
N ASP A 453 -21.57 0.15 -31.83
CA ASP A 453 -20.48 1.13 -31.89
C ASP A 453 -19.32 0.81 -30.91
N THR A 454 -18.88 -0.46 -30.86
CA THR A 454 -17.85 -0.95 -29.91
C THR A 454 -16.46 -1.18 -30.54
N TYR A 455 -16.34 -0.98 -31.85
CA TYR A 455 -15.08 -1.15 -32.59
C TYR A 455 -14.40 0.21 -32.75
N VAL A 456 -13.42 0.47 -31.88
CA VAL A 456 -12.71 1.74 -31.81
C VAL A 456 -11.63 1.78 -32.88
N LYS A 457 -11.75 2.73 -33.80
CA LYS A 457 -10.78 2.98 -34.86
C LYS A 457 -10.36 4.44 -34.84
N MET A 458 -9.09 4.68 -34.61
CA MET A 458 -8.47 6.01 -34.69
C MET A 458 -7.48 6.04 -35.84
N ARG A 459 -7.57 7.08 -36.67
CA ARG A 459 -6.70 7.30 -37.80
C ARG A 459 -6.21 8.73 -37.83
N ASP A 460 -4.90 8.90 -37.86
CA ASP A 460 -4.22 10.19 -37.98
C ASP A 460 -4.65 11.28 -36.96
N GLY A 461 -5.10 10.90 -35.77
CA GLY A 461 -5.63 11.85 -34.78
C GLY A 461 -7.16 11.93 -34.71
N GLU A 462 -7.88 11.23 -35.59
CA GLU A 462 -9.34 11.28 -35.66
C GLU A 462 -9.97 9.97 -35.20
N LEU A 463 -10.98 10.07 -34.33
CA LEU A 463 -11.84 8.96 -33.95
C LEU A 463 -12.88 8.72 -35.06
N VAL A 464 -12.70 7.67 -35.84
CA VAL A 464 -13.57 7.34 -36.99
C VAL A 464 -14.81 6.58 -36.54
N THR A 465 -14.62 5.52 -35.75
CA THR A 465 -15.70 4.67 -35.23
C THR A 465 -15.41 4.25 -33.80
N GLY A 466 -16.46 3.83 -33.07
CA GLY A 466 -16.35 3.22 -31.76
C GLY A 466 -16.54 4.18 -30.59
N THR A 467 -16.95 3.63 -29.47
CA THR A 467 -17.20 4.33 -28.20
C THR A 467 -16.00 4.23 -27.28
N ILE A 468 -15.69 5.32 -26.58
CA ILE A 468 -14.60 5.38 -25.61
C ILE A 468 -15.13 4.95 -24.24
N ASP A 469 -14.48 3.97 -23.61
CA ASP A 469 -14.89 3.42 -22.32
C ASP A 469 -13.68 3.12 -21.40
N LYS A 470 -13.87 2.31 -20.35
CA LYS A 470 -12.80 1.97 -19.40
C LYS A 470 -11.54 1.45 -20.10
N LYS A 471 -11.67 0.66 -21.17
CA LYS A 471 -10.51 0.09 -21.86
C LYS A 471 -9.74 1.14 -22.68
N ALA A 472 -10.39 2.25 -23.02
CA ALA A 472 -9.75 3.30 -23.79
C ALA A 472 -8.91 4.23 -22.90
N ILE A 473 -9.50 4.71 -21.79
CA ILE A 473 -8.91 5.77 -20.95
C ILE A 473 -8.77 5.40 -19.47
N GLY A 474 -9.31 4.25 -19.06
CA GLY A 474 -9.41 3.89 -17.65
C GLY A 474 -8.07 3.58 -17.01
N ALA A 475 -8.00 3.77 -15.69
CA ALA A 475 -6.87 3.29 -14.91
C ALA A 475 -6.65 1.77 -15.14
N PHE A 476 -5.39 1.33 -15.21
CA PHE A 476 -4.91 -0.03 -15.52
C PHE A 476 -5.07 -0.49 -16.98
N ASP A 477 -6.21 -0.16 -17.60
CA ASP A 477 -6.63 -0.72 -18.89
C ASP A 477 -6.49 0.27 -20.07
N GLY A 478 -6.14 1.53 -19.82
CA GLY A 478 -6.19 2.61 -20.83
C GLY A 478 -5.24 2.44 -22.02
N GLU A 479 -5.75 1.86 -23.12
CA GLU A 479 -5.00 1.63 -24.35
C GLU A 479 -4.52 2.93 -25.01
N ILE A 480 -5.35 3.99 -25.02
CA ILE A 480 -5.00 5.28 -25.64
C ILE A 480 -3.84 5.91 -24.88
N VAL A 481 -3.94 5.95 -23.55
CA VAL A 481 -2.89 6.49 -22.68
C VAL A 481 -1.58 5.74 -22.90
N ASN A 482 -1.62 4.40 -22.92
CA ASN A 482 -0.45 3.57 -23.19
C ASN A 482 0.17 3.85 -24.58
N ARG A 483 -0.66 4.00 -25.62
CA ARG A 483 -0.22 4.32 -26.99
C ARG A 483 0.45 5.69 -27.06
N ILE A 484 -0.13 6.72 -26.42
CA ILE A 484 0.43 8.07 -26.39
C ILE A 484 1.81 8.08 -25.73
N ILE A 485 1.96 7.41 -24.58
CA ILE A 485 3.25 7.34 -23.87
C ILE A 485 4.35 6.74 -24.76
N ARG A 486 4.00 5.72 -25.54
CA ARG A 486 4.94 4.98 -26.37
C ARG A 486 5.35 5.71 -27.65
N GLN A 487 4.43 6.46 -28.25
CA GLN A 487 4.68 7.19 -29.50
C GLN A 487 5.22 8.59 -29.27
N TYR A 488 4.79 9.26 -28.20
CA TYR A 488 5.13 10.65 -27.92
C TYR A 488 5.97 10.71 -26.64
N SER A 489 5.33 10.93 -25.49
CA SER A 489 5.99 11.06 -24.20
C SER A 489 5.01 10.90 -23.04
N GLN A 490 5.56 10.67 -21.84
CA GLN A 490 4.81 10.68 -20.60
C GLN A 490 4.10 12.02 -20.37
N LYS A 491 4.81 13.13 -20.61
CA LYS A 491 4.25 14.49 -20.50
C LYS A 491 3.04 14.72 -21.40
N ARG A 492 3.08 14.25 -22.66
CA ARG A 492 1.92 14.35 -23.56
C ARG A 492 0.74 13.49 -23.07
N ALA A 493 1.03 12.34 -22.46
CA ALA A 493 -0.01 11.51 -21.87
C ALA A 493 -0.64 12.17 -20.62
N ALA A 494 0.14 12.85 -19.78
CA ALA A 494 -0.36 13.62 -18.65
C ALA A 494 -1.32 14.74 -19.13
N GLN A 495 -0.95 15.48 -20.17
CA GLN A 495 -1.83 16.48 -20.80
C GLN A 495 -3.12 15.85 -21.30
N PHE A 496 -3.04 14.74 -22.03
CA PHE A 496 -4.22 14.02 -22.52
C PHE A 496 -5.14 13.56 -21.38
N ILE A 497 -4.59 13.12 -20.25
CA ILE A 497 -5.38 12.74 -19.07
C ILE A 497 -6.11 13.97 -18.49
N ASN A 498 -5.45 15.14 -18.42
CA ASN A 498 -6.09 16.39 -17.99
C ASN A 498 -7.23 16.78 -18.94
N ASP A 499 -7.00 16.74 -20.25
CA ASP A 499 -7.97 17.10 -21.28
C ASP A 499 -9.19 16.16 -21.25
N VAL A 500 -8.96 14.85 -21.20
CA VAL A 500 -10.02 13.84 -21.08
C VAL A 500 -10.80 14.00 -19.78
N THR A 501 -10.13 14.25 -18.66
CA THR A 501 -10.80 14.47 -17.36
C THR A 501 -11.77 15.65 -17.45
N ARG A 502 -11.33 16.78 -17.99
CA ARG A 502 -12.15 17.97 -18.13
C ARG A 502 -13.28 17.79 -19.15
N LEU A 503 -12.99 17.14 -20.29
CA LEU A 503 -13.99 16.88 -21.33
C LEU A 503 -15.07 15.92 -20.84
N SER A 504 -14.69 14.82 -20.19
CA SER A 504 -15.63 13.82 -19.67
C SER A 504 -16.57 14.39 -18.62
N ILE A 505 -16.05 15.22 -17.69
CA ILE A 505 -16.87 15.88 -16.66
C ILE A 505 -17.85 16.86 -17.29
N ARG A 506 -17.47 17.58 -18.34
CA ARG A 506 -18.42 18.44 -19.05
C ARG A 506 -19.43 17.65 -19.87
N GLY A 507 -19.00 16.55 -20.48
CA GLY A 507 -19.90 15.63 -21.20
C GLY A 507 -21.00 15.11 -20.29
N ILE A 508 -20.65 14.62 -19.10
CA ILE A 508 -21.64 14.11 -18.13
C ILE A 508 -22.54 15.23 -17.57
N MET A 509 -21.99 16.43 -17.35
CA MET A 509 -22.78 17.60 -16.94
C MET A 509 -23.74 18.08 -18.02
N PHE A 510 -23.34 17.99 -19.29
CA PHE A 510 -24.15 18.38 -20.44
C PHE A 510 -25.34 17.45 -20.64
N ASP A 511 -25.11 16.14 -20.58
CA ASP A 511 -26.18 15.15 -20.75
C ASP A 511 -27.09 15.05 -19.52
N GLY A 512 -26.56 15.29 -18.33
CA GLY A 512 -27.24 15.06 -17.07
C GLY A 512 -27.31 13.57 -16.77
N PHE A 513 -26.60 13.14 -15.72
CA PHE A 513 -26.53 11.74 -15.33
C PHE A 513 -26.99 11.55 -13.89
N SER A 514 -28.04 10.75 -13.70
CA SER A 514 -28.62 10.45 -12.39
C SER A 514 -29.05 8.99 -12.34
N PHE A 515 -29.15 8.46 -11.12
CA PHE A 515 -29.61 7.11 -10.86
C PHE A 515 -30.93 7.16 -10.08
N GLY A 516 -31.98 6.60 -10.65
CA GLY A 516 -33.31 6.51 -10.04
C GLY A 516 -33.57 5.16 -9.39
N ILE A 517 -34.61 5.07 -8.56
CA ILE A 517 -35.06 3.76 -8.04
C ILE A 517 -35.68 2.90 -9.15
N ASP A 518 -36.24 3.54 -10.17
CA ASP A 518 -36.87 2.93 -11.34
C ASP A 518 -35.87 2.32 -12.34
N ASP A 519 -34.59 2.71 -12.26
CA ASP A 519 -33.51 2.05 -13.02
C ASP A 519 -33.34 0.56 -12.65
N GLU A 520 -33.93 0.12 -11.54
CA GLU A 520 -33.91 -1.28 -11.12
C GLU A 520 -35.26 -1.99 -11.34
N ASP A 521 -36.27 -1.30 -11.86
CA ASP A 521 -37.59 -1.90 -12.09
C ASP A 521 -37.57 -2.87 -13.26
N LEU A 522 -38.13 -4.05 -13.03
CA LEU A 522 -38.43 -5.02 -14.08
C LEU A 522 -39.95 -5.09 -14.26
N THR A 523 -40.41 -5.48 -15.45
CA THR A 523 -41.85 -5.64 -15.63
C THR A 523 -42.33 -6.95 -15.00
N LYS A 524 -43.65 -7.08 -14.88
CA LYS A 524 -44.29 -8.28 -14.33
C LYS A 524 -43.91 -9.54 -15.11
N THR A 525 -43.60 -9.43 -16.41
CA THR A 525 -43.20 -10.60 -17.21
C THR A 525 -41.82 -11.09 -16.83
N GLU A 526 -40.82 -10.21 -16.68
CA GLU A 526 -39.47 -10.61 -16.27
C GLU A 526 -39.48 -11.14 -14.83
N TYR A 527 -40.22 -10.51 -13.90
CA TYR A 527 -40.38 -11.06 -12.56
C TYR A 527 -41.00 -12.47 -12.56
N GLY A 528 -41.96 -12.71 -13.46
CA GLY A 528 -42.53 -14.05 -13.67
C GLY A 528 -41.48 -15.06 -14.14
N GLN A 529 -40.66 -14.69 -15.12
CA GLN A 529 -39.58 -15.55 -15.64
C GLN A 529 -38.50 -15.83 -14.59
N ILE A 530 -38.08 -14.80 -13.84
CA ILE A 530 -37.12 -14.95 -12.73
C ILE A 530 -37.68 -15.93 -11.69
N LYS A 531 -38.96 -15.80 -11.33
CA LYS A 531 -39.62 -16.70 -10.39
C LYS A 531 -39.59 -18.15 -10.89
N GLU A 532 -39.90 -18.37 -12.17
CA GLU A 532 -39.89 -19.69 -12.79
C GLU A 532 -38.49 -20.34 -12.79
N VAL A 533 -37.45 -19.56 -13.13
CA VAL A 533 -36.07 -20.02 -13.09
C VAL A 533 -35.66 -20.47 -11.68
N LEU A 534 -36.01 -19.67 -10.66
CA LEU A 534 -35.70 -19.98 -9.27
C LEU A 534 -36.47 -21.20 -8.76
N ASP A 535 -37.76 -21.33 -9.11
CA ASP A 535 -38.59 -22.48 -8.74
C ASP A 535 -38.07 -23.78 -9.37
N ASN A 536 -37.60 -23.72 -10.62
CA ASN A 536 -36.99 -24.87 -11.30
C ASN A 536 -35.65 -25.25 -10.66
N ALA A 537 -34.82 -24.28 -10.29
CA ALA A 537 -33.57 -24.53 -9.58
C ALA A 537 -33.80 -25.19 -8.21
N GLU A 538 -34.79 -24.73 -7.44
CA GLU A 538 -35.16 -25.36 -6.17
C GLU A 538 -35.65 -26.81 -6.33
N LYS A 539 -36.45 -27.08 -7.37
CA LYS A 539 -36.89 -28.44 -7.69
C LYS A 539 -35.72 -29.35 -8.05
N ASP A 540 -34.76 -28.85 -8.83
CA ASP A 540 -33.56 -29.59 -9.18
C ASP A 540 -32.67 -29.86 -7.96
N VAL A 541 -32.54 -28.91 -7.03
CA VAL A 541 -31.85 -29.12 -5.75
C VAL A 541 -32.53 -30.22 -4.94
N ARG A 542 -33.86 -30.20 -4.81
CA ARG A 542 -34.61 -31.26 -4.10
C ARG A 542 -34.42 -32.62 -4.76
N ARG A 543 -34.40 -32.68 -6.10
CA ARG A 543 -34.14 -33.93 -6.83
C ARG A 543 -32.76 -34.50 -6.50
N ARG A 544 -31.71 -33.65 -6.44
CA ARG A 544 -30.35 -34.09 -6.09
C ARG A 544 -30.24 -34.56 -4.64
N ILE A 545 -30.95 -33.90 -3.72
CA ILE A 545 -31.04 -34.33 -2.32
C ILE A 545 -31.70 -35.72 -2.24
N GLN A 546 -32.77 -35.96 -3.00
CA GLN A 546 -33.42 -37.28 -3.03
C GLN A 546 -32.48 -38.37 -3.57
N ILE A 547 -31.75 -38.11 -4.66
CA ILE A 547 -30.77 -39.07 -5.23
C ILE A 547 -29.68 -39.42 -4.20
N TYR A 548 -29.26 -38.44 -3.40
CA TYR A 548 -28.32 -38.64 -2.31
C TYR A 548 -28.92 -39.45 -1.16
N GLU A 549 -30.15 -39.14 -0.73
CA GLU A 549 -30.85 -39.90 0.31
C GLU A 549 -31.13 -41.36 -0.10
N ASP A 550 -31.36 -41.59 -1.40
CA ASP A 550 -31.55 -42.92 -1.99
C ASP A 550 -30.22 -43.68 -2.18
N GLY A 551 -29.06 -43.06 -1.87
CA GLY A 551 -27.73 -43.66 -2.00
C GLY A 551 -27.27 -43.88 -3.45
N GLN A 552 -27.86 -43.16 -4.41
CA GLN A 552 -27.61 -43.30 -5.85
C GLN A 552 -26.69 -42.19 -6.41
N LEU A 553 -26.18 -41.31 -5.55
CA LEU A 553 -25.33 -40.20 -5.98
C LEU A 553 -23.91 -40.71 -6.24
N GLU A 554 -23.48 -40.71 -7.51
CA GLU A 554 -22.09 -41.03 -7.84
C GLU A 554 -21.15 -39.91 -7.34
N PRO A 555 -20.13 -40.25 -6.52
CA PRO A 555 -19.18 -39.26 -6.02
C PRO A 555 -18.29 -38.76 -7.15
N MET A 556 -17.98 -37.47 -7.13
CA MET A 556 -16.99 -36.91 -8.05
C MET A 556 -15.57 -37.36 -7.68
N PRO A 557 -14.66 -37.49 -8.66
CA PRO A 557 -13.30 -37.93 -8.39
C PRO A 557 -12.61 -37.11 -7.30
N GLY A 558 -12.14 -37.79 -6.25
CA GLY A 558 -11.40 -37.17 -5.13
C GLY A 558 -12.27 -36.42 -4.11
N ARG A 559 -13.59 -36.54 -4.16
CA ARG A 559 -14.53 -35.94 -3.19
C ARG A 559 -15.42 -37.00 -2.57
N THR A 560 -15.91 -36.71 -1.37
CA THR A 560 -16.95 -37.53 -0.74
C THR A 560 -18.30 -37.34 -1.43
N GLU A 561 -19.25 -38.25 -1.18
CA GLU A 561 -20.62 -38.12 -1.69
C GLU A 561 -21.31 -36.85 -1.16
N GLU A 562 -21.07 -36.49 0.10
CA GLU A 562 -21.60 -35.25 0.71
C GLU A 562 -21.04 -33.99 0.05
N GLU A 563 -19.72 -33.92 -0.12
CA GLU A 563 -19.07 -32.81 -0.84
C GLU A 563 -19.53 -32.73 -2.29
N THR A 564 -19.81 -33.89 -2.91
CA THR A 564 -20.34 -33.97 -4.27
C THR A 564 -21.74 -33.38 -4.35
N LEU A 565 -22.62 -33.73 -3.41
CA LEU A 565 -23.97 -33.15 -3.32
C LEU A 565 -23.89 -31.62 -3.18
N GLU A 566 -23.10 -31.14 -2.22
CA GLU A 566 -22.95 -29.71 -1.94
C GLU A 566 -22.46 -28.94 -3.17
N MET A 567 -21.44 -29.46 -3.87
CA MET A 567 -20.92 -28.81 -5.06
C MET A 567 -21.93 -28.81 -6.22
N GLN A 568 -22.67 -29.90 -6.42
CA GLN A 568 -23.72 -29.95 -7.42
C GLN A 568 -24.85 -28.95 -7.14
N ILE A 569 -25.25 -28.80 -5.86
CA ILE A 569 -26.24 -27.80 -5.44
C ILE A 569 -25.73 -26.39 -5.73
N MET A 570 -24.49 -26.07 -5.33
CA MET A 570 -23.89 -24.75 -5.60
C MET A 570 -23.83 -24.43 -7.09
N GLN A 571 -23.52 -25.41 -7.94
CA GLN A 571 -23.52 -25.24 -9.40
C GLN A 571 -24.91 -24.93 -9.96
N VAL A 572 -25.95 -25.65 -9.51
CA VAL A 572 -27.33 -25.40 -9.94
C VAL A 572 -27.78 -23.99 -9.53
N LEU A 573 -27.56 -23.63 -8.27
CA LEU A 573 -27.95 -22.32 -7.74
C LEU A 573 -27.15 -21.17 -8.36
N GLY A 574 -25.87 -21.39 -8.67
CA GLY A 574 -25.03 -20.44 -9.41
C GLY A 574 -25.56 -20.18 -10.82
N LYS A 575 -25.87 -21.26 -11.58
CA LYS A 575 -26.47 -21.13 -12.92
C LYS A 575 -27.82 -20.44 -12.89
N ALA A 576 -28.64 -20.69 -11.87
CA ALA A 576 -29.93 -20.03 -11.70
C ALA A 576 -29.75 -18.51 -11.53
N ARG A 577 -28.82 -18.08 -10.66
CA ARG A 577 -28.48 -16.66 -10.47
C ARG A 577 -27.98 -16.01 -11.76
N ASP A 578 -27.11 -16.68 -12.51
CA ASP A 578 -26.58 -16.11 -13.76
C ASP A 578 -27.70 -15.92 -14.79
N ARG A 579 -28.65 -16.88 -14.86
CA ARG A 579 -29.81 -16.80 -15.74
C ARG A 579 -30.81 -15.71 -15.35
N THR A 580 -31.02 -15.47 -14.05
CA THR A 580 -31.85 -14.32 -13.61
C THR A 580 -31.18 -12.99 -13.97
N GLY A 581 -29.84 -12.93 -13.92
CA GLY A 581 -29.06 -11.79 -14.37
C GLY A 581 -29.18 -11.51 -15.87
N GLU A 582 -29.16 -12.54 -16.70
CA GLU A 582 -29.40 -12.40 -18.14
C GLU A 582 -30.80 -11.86 -18.45
N ILE A 583 -31.82 -12.33 -17.74
CA ILE A 583 -33.20 -11.85 -17.91
C ILE A 583 -33.29 -10.36 -17.56
N ALA A 584 -32.74 -9.96 -16.40
CA ALA A 584 -32.71 -8.56 -15.98
C ALA A 584 -31.94 -7.68 -16.98
N SER A 585 -30.79 -8.15 -17.46
CA SER A 585 -29.93 -7.39 -18.38
C SER A 585 -30.50 -7.21 -19.79
N ARG A 586 -31.37 -8.12 -20.26
CA ARG A 586 -32.04 -7.98 -21.56
C ARG A 586 -33.11 -6.89 -21.54
N HIS A 587 -33.74 -6.69 -20.39
CA HIS A 587 -34.79 -5.70 -20.24
C HIS A 587 -34.24 -4.29 -20.03
N LEU A 588 -33.19 -4.18 -19.20
CA LEU A 588 -32.56 -2.91 -18.89
C LEU A 588 -31.67 -2.47 -20.08
N GLY A 589 -32.16 -1.53 -20.89
CA GLY A 589 -31.46 -1.00 -22.06
C GLY A 589 -30.37 0.02 -21.72
N LEU A 590 -29.64 0.50 -22.73
CA LEU A 590 -28.61 1.55 -22.58
C LEU A 590 -29.19 2.94 -22.23
N SER A 591 -30.51 3.10 -22.26
CA SER A 591 -31.18 4.30 -21.74
C SER A 591 -31.17 4.39 -20.21
N ASN A 592 -30.76 3.31 -19.53
CA ASN A 592 -30.71 3.22 -18.09
C ASN A 592 -29.29 3.51 -17.57
N SER A 593 -29.17 4.42 -16.63
CA SER A 593 -27.89 4.86 -16.05
C SER A 593 -27.11 3.73 -15.38
N ALA A 594 -27.81 2.80 -14.73
CA ALA A 594 -27.22 1.63 -14.08
C ALA A 594 -26.49 0.73 -15.09
N VAL A 595 -27.12 0.51 -16.24
CA VAL A 595 -26.57 -0.29 -17.34
C VAL A 595 -25.40 0.43 -17.97
N VAL A 596 -25.50 1.74 -18.19
CA VAL A 596 -24.38 2.56 -18.70
C VAL A 596 -23.15 2.42 -17.80
N MET A 597 -23.30 2.54 -16.48
CA MET A 597 -22.16 2.40 -15.56
C MET A 597 -21.53 1.00 -15.59
N ALA A 598 -22.37 -0.05 -15.67
CA ALA A 598 -21.90 -1.44 -15.71
C ALA A 598 -21.23 -1.80 -17.04
N VAL A 599 -21.78 -1.35 -18.16
CA VAL A 599 -21.29 -1.66 -19.53
C VAL A 599 -20.06 -0.84 -19.90
N SER A 600 -20.01 0.43 -19.50
CA SER A 600 -18.83 1.29 -19.71
C SER A 600 -17.63 0.90 -18.84
N GLY A 601 -17.87 0.13 -17.78
CA GLY A 601 -16.85 -0.25 -16.80
C GLY A 601 -16.52 0.86 -15.80
N ALA A 602 -17.34 1.91 -15.72
CA ALA A 602 -17.15 3.03 -14.79
C ALA A 602 -17.24 2.57 -13.34
N ARG A 603 -18.41 2.07 -12.91
CA ARG A 603 -18.67 1.59 -11.56
C ARG A 603 -19.78 0.53 -11.58
N GLY A 604 -19.59 -0.53 -10.80
CA GLY A 604 -20.54 -1.63 -10.74
C GLY A 604 -20.33 -2.67 -11.85
N SER A 605 -21.03 -3.78 -11.70
CA SER A 605 -20.96 -4.92 -12.62
C SER A 605 -22.37 -5.41 -12.94
N ILE A 606 -22.51 -6.19 -14.02
CA ILE A 606 -23.77 -6.87 -14.35
C ILE A 606 -24.21 -7.78 -13.19
N LEU A 607 -23.27 -8.36 -12.44
CA LEU A 607 -23.58 -9.16 -11.26
C LEU A 607 -24.25 -8.32 -10.16
N ASN A 608 -23.78 -7.09 -9.92
CA ASN A 608 -24.39 -6.22 -8.91
C ASN A 608 -25.83 -5.84 -9.32
N LEU A 609 -26.06 -5.52 -10.60
CA LEU A 609 -27.41 -5.28 -11.12
C LEU A 609 -28.30 -6.51 -10.97
N THR A 610 -27.75 -7.70 -11.21
CA THR A 610 -28.44 -8.97 -11.00
C THR A 610 -28.87 -9.16 -9.54
N GLN A 611 -28.04 -8.74 -8.57
CA GLN A 611 -28.39 -8.83 -7.15
C GLN A 611 -29.44 -7.79 -6.73
N MET A 612 -29.43 -6.60 -7.34
CA MET A 612 -30.39 -5.53 -7.05
C MET A 612 -31.78 -5.84 -7.61
N ALA A 613 -31.87 -6.27 -8.87
CA ALA A 613 -33.14 -6.50 -9.56
C ALA A 613 -33.60 -7.98 -9.60
N GLY A 614 -32.65 -8.93 -9.67
CA GLY A 614 -32.92 -10.36 -9.87
C GLY A 614 -32.97 -11.18 -8.58
N CYS A 615 -31.82 -11.63 -8.09
CA CYS A 615 -31.69 -12.33 -6.80
C CYS A 615 -30.26 -12.20 -6.25
N VAL A 616 -30.11 -12.13 -4.92
CA VAL A 616 -28.77 -12.05 -4.30
C VAL A 616 -27.98 -13.37 -4.51
N GLY A 617 -28.67 -14.50 -4.43
CA GLY A 617 -28.12 -15.84 -4.67
C GLY A 617 -27.54 -16.52 -3.43
N GLN A 618 -26.72 -17.55 -3.65
CA GLN A 618 -26.18 -18.40 -2.57
C GLN A 618 -25.17 -17.63 -1.70
N GLN A 619 -25.38 -17.63 -0.38
CA GLN A 619 -24.40 -17.16 0.60
C GLN A 619 -23.49 -18.31 1.01
N SER A 620 -22.19 -18.04 1.11
CA SER A 620 -21.19 -19.03 1.51
C SER A 620 -20.34 -18.52 2.66
N VAL A 621 -19.75 -19.45 3.40
CA VAL A 621 -18.69 -19.18 4.37
C VAL A 621 -17.54 -20.14 4.10
N ARG A 622 -16.35 -19.62 3.81
CA ARG A 622 -15.12 -20.41 3.52
C ARG A 622 -15.29 -21.41 2.38
N GLY A 623 -16.08 -21.05 1.37
CA GLY A 623 -16.31 -21.85 0.17
C GLY A 623 -17.43 -22.90 0.28
N GLU A 624 -18.05 -23.06 1.45
CA GLU A 624 -19.17 -23.97 1.67
C GLU A 624 -20.47 -23.19 1.90
N ARG A 625 -21.63 -23.85 1.73
CA ARG A 625 -22.91 -23.29 2.14
C ARG A 625 -22.96 -23.12 3.67
N ILE A 626 -23.86 -22.29 4.15
CA ILE A 626 -23.97 -22.02 5.59
C ILE A 626 -24.51 -23.29 6.28
N VAL A 627 -23.67 -23.94 7.09
CA VAL A 627 -24.06 -25.12 7.89
C VAL A 627 -24.02 -24.86 9.40
N ARG A 628 -23.27 -23.85 9.83
CA ARG A 628 -23.05 -23.53 11.25
C ARG A 628 -24.32 -22.94 11.87
N GLY A 629 -24.81 -23.56 12.94
CA GLY A 629 -26.03 -23.14 13.64
C GLY A 629 -26.38 -24.05 14.81
N TYR A 630 -27.65 -24.41 14.91
CA TYR A 630 -28.16 -25.37 15.88
C TYR A 630 -27.80 -26.81 15.49
N ASP A 631 -28.04 -27.75 16.41
CA ASP A 631 -27.91 -29.18 16.11
C ASP A 631 -28.82 -29.60 14.94
N GLN A 632 -28.20 -30.12 13.88
CA GLN A 632 -28.80 -30.55 12.61
C GLN A 632 -29.59 -29.47 11.83
N ARG A 633 -29.39 -28.16 12.08
CA ARG A 633 -30.02 -27.09 11.29
C ARG A 633 -29.34 -25.74 11.51
N THR A 634 -29.38 -24.86 10.50
CA THR A 634 -28.80 -23.52 10.58
C THR A 634 -29.58 -22.58 11.50
N LEU A 635 -30.89 -22.48 11.30
CA LEU A 635 -31.82 -21.59 12.03
C LEU A 635 -32.97 -22.40 12.65
N PRO A 636 -33.61 -21.90 13.73
CA PRO A 636 -34.69 -22.62 14.41
C PRO A 636 -35.98 -22.71 13.58
N HIS A 637 -36.07 -21.93 12.50
CA HIS A 637 -37.18 -21.87 11.56
C HIS A 637 -37.20 -23.06 10.57
N PHE A 638 -36.08 -23.78 10.43
CA PHE A 638 -35.99 -24.95 9.55
C PHE A 638 -36.14 -26.26 10.32
N LYS A 639 -36.56 -27.31 9.60
CA LYS A 639 -36.62 -28.67 10.15
C LYS A 639 -35.20 -29.19 10.39
N ARG A 640 -35.06 -30.11 11.34
CA ARG A 640 -33.78 -30.79 11.56
C ARG A 640 -33.47 -31.68 10.35
N GLY A 641 -32.22 -31.62 9.88
CA GLY A 641 -31.75 -32.36 8.71
C GLY A 641 -32.11 -31.74 7.36
N ASP A 642 -32.75 -30.57 7.32
CA ASP A 642 -33.15 -29.94 6.06
C ASP A 642 -31.94 -29.44 5.25
N ARG A 643 -31.62 -30.14 4.15
CA ARG A 643 -30.52 -29.81 3.20
C ARG A 643 -30.93 -28.86 2.07
N GLY A 644 -32.17 -28.34 2.11
CA GLY A 644 -32.75 -27.48 1.08
C GLY A 644 -31.96 -26.19 0.81
N SER A 645 -32.25 -25.53 -0.32
CA SER A 645 -31.58 -24.28 -0.73
C SER A 645 -31.74 -23.16 0.32
N ALA A 646 -32.97 -22.90 0.77
CA ALA A 646 -33.26 -21.86 1.75
C ALA A 646 -32.66 -22.16 3.14
N ALA A 647 -32.66 -23.43 3.57
CA ALA A 647 -32.12 -23.85 4.86
C ALA A 647 -30.62 -23.59 4.98
N HIS A 648 -29.90 -23.57 3.86
CA HIS A 648 -28.46 -23.35 3.80
C HIS A 648 -28.07 -22.01 3.16
N GLY A 649 -28.93 -20.99 3.26
CA GLY A 649 -28.58 -19.61 2.96
C GLY A 649 -28.62 -19.23 1.47
N PHE A 650 -29.48 -19.84 0.68
CA PHE A 650 -29.83 -19.31 -0.64
C PHE A 650 -30.81 -18.14 -0.50
N VAL A 651 -30.40 -16.94 -0.92
CA VAL A 651 -31.22 -15.74 -0.90
C VAL A 651 -31.92 -15.58 -2.24
N ARG A 652 -33.23 -15.81 -2.24
CA ARG A 652 -34.08 -15.78 -3.44
C ARG A 652 -34.45 -14.35 -3.79
N SER A 653 -34.70 -13.52 -2.78
CA SER A 653 -35.08 -12.13 -2.94
C SER A 653 -33.94 -11.29 -3.51
N SER A 654 -34.27 -10.22 -4.21
CA SER A 654 -33.34 -9.17 -4.59
C SER A 654 -33.30 -8.07 -3.51
N TYR A 655 -32.34 -7.15 -3.59
CA TYR A 655 -32.33 -6.00 -2.68
C TYR A 655 -33.57 -5.12 -2.86
N LYS A 656 -34.06 -4.99 -4.09
CA LYS A 656 -35.26 -4.22 -4.40
C LYS A 656 -36.55 -4.86 -3.89
N SER A 657 -36.69 -6.18 -4.02
CA SER A 657 -37.87 -6.88 -3.48
C SER A 657 -37.90 -6.91 -1.95
N GLY A 658 -36.74 -6.71 -1.31
CA GLY A 658 -36.56 -6.80 0.13
C GLY A 658 -36.25 -8.22 0.60
N LEU A 659 -35.34 -8.35 1.56
CA LEU A 659 -34.93 -9.63 2.13
C LEU A 659 -35.88 -10.06 3.25
N ASN A 660 -36.24 -11.35 3.30
CA ASN A 660 -36.96 -11.90 4.45
C ASN A 660 -36.03 -12.04 5.68
N PRO A 661 -36.55 -12.28 6.90
CA PRO A 661 -35.72 -12.33 8.10
C PRO A 661 -34.61 -13.39 8.08
N THR A 662 -34.85 -14.57 7.50
CA THR A 662 -33.83 -15.63 7.42
C THR A 662 -32.78 -15.30 6.37
N GLU A 663 -33.18 -14.78 5.21
CA GLU A 663 -32.31 -14.29 4.15
C GLU A 663 -31.41 -13.15 4.61
N PHE A 664 -31.96 -12.17 5.33
CA PHE A 664 -31.19 -11.06 5.90
C PHE A 664 -30.12 -11.58 6.86
N PHE A 665 -30.48 -12.53 7.74
CA PHE A 665 -29.51 -13.12 8.67
C PHE A 665 -28.42 -13.91 7.95
N PHE A 666 -28.76 -14.71 6.94
CA PHE A 666 -27.78 -15.42 6.12
C PHE A 666 -26.87 -14.48 5.33
N HIS A 667 -27.42 -13.39 4.81
CA HIS A 667 -26.64 -12.37 4.12
C HIS A 667 -25.66 -11.68 5.08
N ALA A 668 -26.07 -11.40 6.32
CA ALA A 668 -25.18 -10.86 7.34
C ALA A 668 -24.02 -11.82 7.70
N ILE A 669 -24.26 -13.13 7.69
CA ILE A 669 -23.21 -14.14 7.87
C ILE A 669 -22.18 -14.07 6.74
N GLY A 670 -22.64 -14.02 5.48
CA GLY A 670 -21.75 -13.88 4.31
C GLY A 670 -20.96 -12.57 4.34
N GLY A 671 -21.60 -11.46 4.70
CA GLY A 671 -20.94 -10.16 4.84
C GLY A 671 -19.82 -10.16 5.90
N ARG A 672 -19.98 -10.91 6.99
CA ARG A 672 -18.97 -11.00 8.06
C ARG A 672 -17.70 -11.71 7.60
N GLU A 673 -17.78 -12.65 6.66
CA GLU A 673 -16.60 -13.28 6.07
C GLU A 673 -15.71 -12.24 5.37
N GLY A 674 -16.30 -11.40 4.52
CA GLY A 674 -15.58 -10.37 3.78
C GLY A 674 -14.84 -9.39 4.71
N LEU A 675 -15.47 -8.96 5.80
CA LEU A 675 -14.86 -8.06 6.79
C LEU A 675 -13.67 -8.71 7.51
N VAL A 676 -13.82 -9.97 7.93
CA VAL A 676 -12.76 -10.69 8.67
C VAL A 676 -11.59 -11.05 7.76
N ASP A 677 -11.86 -11.56 6.56
CA ASP A 677 -10.81 -11.99 5.64
C ASP A 677 -9.93 -10.81 5.18
N THR A 678 -10.56 -9.67 4.87
CA THR A 678 -9.85 -8.43 4.52
C THR A 678 -8.93 -7.95 5.64
N ALA A 679 -9.40 -8.00 6.90
CA ALA A 679 -8.61 -7.60 8.05
C ALA A 679 -7.44 -8.56 8.33
N VAL A 680 -7.66 -9.87 8.26
CA VAL A 680 -6.65 -10.89 8.59
C VAL A 680 -5.54 -10.94 7.53
N ARG A 681 -5.89 -10.89 6.23
CA ARG A 681 -4.92 -10.99 5.12
C ARG A 681 -3.86 -9.90 5.15
N THR A 682 -4.20 -8.72 5.63
CA THR A 682 -3.29 -7.57 5.73
C THR A 682 -2.04 -7.90 6.56
N SER A 683 -2.20 -8.65 7.66
CA SER A 683 -1.09 -9.02 8.54
C SER A 683 -0.07 -9.95 7.87
N GLN A 684 -0.56 -10.98 7.18
CA GLN A 684 0.28 -11.97 6.49
C GLN A 684 0.97 -11.36 5.27
N SER A 685 0.22 -10.59 4.47
CA SER A 685 0.76 -9.94 3.28
C SER A 685 1.85 -8.93 3.63
N GLY A 686 1.61 -8.05 4.62
CA GLY A 686 2.60 -7.07 5.06
C GLY A 686 3.86 -7.71 5.66
N TYR A 687 3.73 -8.81 6.40
CA TYR A 687 4.88 -9.54 6.93
C TYR A 687 5.70 -10.22 5.85
N LEU A 688 5.04 -10.88 4.89
CA LEU A 688 5.70 -11.49 3.74
C LEU A 688 6.45 -10.43 2.91
N GLN A 689 5.77 -9.32 2.59
CA GLN A 689 6.36 -8.20 1.87
C GLN A 689 7.61 -7.68 2.60
N ARG A 690 7.53 -7.48 3.93
CA ARG A 690 8.68 -7.04 4.72
C ARG A 690 9.85 -8.03 4.66
N ARG A 691 9.58 -9.34 4.71
CA ARG A 691 10.64 -10.35 4.57
C ARG A 691 11.31 -10.29 3.20
N MET A 692 10.52 -10.15 2.15
CA MET A 692 11.02 -10.05 0.78
C MET A 692 11.83 -8.76 0.56
N ILE A 693 11.35 -7.62 1.04
CA ILE A 693 12.07 -6.33 0.94
C ILE A 693 13.44 -6.44 1.61
N ASN A 694 13.51 -6.90 2.86
CA ASN A 694 14.79 -7.01 3.57
C ASN A 694 15.75 -8.03 2.92
N ALA A 695 15.23 -8.99 2.15
CA ALA A 695 16.06 -9.97 1.44
C ALA A 695 16.57 -9.46 0.08
N LEU A 696 15.86 -8.53 -0.56
CA LEU A 696 16.11 -8.12 -1.95
C LEU A 696 16.57 -6.67 -2.12
N GLN A 697 16.53 -5.85 -1.05
CA GLN A 697 16.89 -4.41 -1.13
C GLN A 697 18.34 -4.15 -1.57
N ASP A 698 19.26 -5.10 -1.39
CA ASP A 698 20.68 -4.97 -1.73
C ASP A 698 20.98 -5.30 -3.21
N LEU A 699 19.96 -5.66 -3.98
CA LEU A 699 20.12 -6.03 -5.39
C LEU A 699 20.11 -4.78 -6.27
N LYS A 700 21.09 -4.70 -7.17
CA LYS A 700 21.17 -3.65 -8.20
C LYS A 700 21.50 -4.24 -9.57
N VAL A 701 21.08 -3.54 -10.61
CA VAL A 701 21.47 -3.81 -11.99
C VAL A 701 22.72 -2.98 -12.29
N GLU A 702 23.81 -3.65 -12.60
CA GLU A 702 25.08 -2.99 -12.98
C GLU A 702 25.05 -2.53 -14.45
N TYR A 703 26.03 -1.73 -14.85
CA TYR A 703 26.13 -1.21 -16.22
C TYR A 703 26.22 -2.31 -17.30
N ASP A 704 26.73 -3.48 -16.96
CA ASP A 704 26.78 -4.67 -17.84
C ASP A 704 25.44 -5.44 -17.90
N ARG A 705 24.39 -4.90 -17.26
CA ARG A 705 23.03 -5.47 -17.11
C ARG A 705 22.96 -6.75 -16.27
N SER A 706 24.02 -7.10 -15.55
CA SER A 706 23.98 -8.17 -14.55
C SER A 706 23.33 -7.69 -13.25
N VAL A 707 22.68 -8.60 -12.52
CA VAL A 707 22.13 -8.33 -11.20
C VAL A 707 23.10 -8.84 -10.15
N ARG A 708 23.58 -7.94 -9.28
CA ARG A 708 24.56 -8.25 -8.24
C ARG A 708 24.10 -7.76 -6.88
N THR A 709 24.56 -8.42 -5.83
CA THR A 709 24.46 -7.86 -4.46
C THR A 709 25.46 -6.72 -4.27
N THR A 710 25.25 -5.89 -3.25
CA THR A 710 26.24 -4.89 -2.80
C THR A 710 27.63 -5.48 -2.51
N GLY A 711 27.71 -6.77 -2.12
CA GLY A 711 28.97 -7.49 -1.92
C GLY A 711 29.62 -8.04 -3.19
N GLY A 712 29.09 -7.72 -4.38
CA GLY A 712 29.65 -8.13 -5.67
C GLY A 712 29.32 -9.56 -6.10
N ARG A 713 28.47 -10.28 -5.35
CA ARG A 713 28.01 -11.62 -5.75
C ARG A 713 27.02 -11.48 -6.90
N MET A 714 27.29 -12.15 -8.01
CA MET A 714 26.41 -12.19 -9.17
C MET A 714 25.22 -13.13 -8.91
N LEU A 715 24.00 -12.65 -9.15
CA LEU A 715 22.76 -13.44 -9.06
C LEU A 715 22.20 -13.78 -10.44
N GLN A 716 22.16 -12.79 -11.34
CA GLN A 716 21.70 -12.97 -12.72
C GLN A 716 22.74 -12.38 -13.67
N PHE A 717 23.08 -13.12 -14.72
CA PHE A 717 23.99 -12.63 -15.76
C PHE A 717 23.36 -11.51 -16.58
N LYS A 718 22.03 -11.53 -16.72
CA LYS A 718 21.24 -10.53 -17.41
C LYS A 718 19.92 -10.36 -16.68
N TYR A 719 19.58 -9.12 -16.33
CA TYR A 719 18.33 -8.79 -15.64
C TYR A 719 17.12 -9.35 -16.39
N GLY A 720 16.31 -10.16 -15.70
CA GLY A 720 15.06 -10.69 -16.28
C GLY A 720 15.23 -11.58 -17.51
N GLU A 721 16.42 -12.15 -17.74
CA GLU A 721 16.82 -12.93 -18.93
C GLU A 721 16.92 -12.11 -20.24
N ASP A 722 16.00 -11.19 -20.47
CA ASP A 722 15.91 -10.39 -21.70
C ASP A 722 16.48 -8.97 -21.56
N GLY A 723 16.67 -8.49 -20.33
CA GLY A 723 17.15 -7.14 -20.01
C GLY A 723 16.06 -6.07 -20.06
N THR A 724 14.78 -6.45 -20.13
CA THR A 724 13.68 -5.50 -20.28
C THR A 724 13.10 -5.09 -18.94
N ASP A 725 13.04 -3.79 -18.70
CA ASP A 725 12.31 -3.24 -17.56
C ASP A 725 10.79 -3.44 -17.73
N PRO A 726 10.09 -4.09 -16.79
CA PRO A 726 8.64 -4.25 -16.84
C PRO A 726 7.89 -2.93 -17.05
N VAL A 727 8.38 -1.81 -16.48
CA VAL A 727 7.78 -0.48 -16.68
C VAL A 727 7.77 -0.10 -18.16
N LYS A 728 8.81 -0.48 -18.91
CA LYS A 728 8.99 -0.12 -20.33
C LYS A 728 8.34 -1.14 -21.28
N SER A 729 8.21 -2.40 -20.86
CA SER A 729 7.55 -3.51 -21.58
C SER A 729 6.08 -3.24 -21.94
N ASN A 730 5.49 -3.94 -22.92
CA ASN A 730 4.05 -3.90 -23.20
C ASN A 730 3.35 -5.04 -22.46
N TYR A 731 2.83 -4.81 -21.24
CA TYR A 731 2.19 -5.87 -20.46
C TYR A 731 3.07 -7.14 -20.33
N GLY A 732 4.39 -6.94 -20.17
CA GLY A 732 5.40 -8.00 -20.08
C GLY A 732 6.08 -8.37 -21.41
N ALA A 733 5.50 -8.01 -22.56
CA ALA A 733 6.15 -8.23 -23.85
C ALA A 733 7.29 -7.22 -24.07
N PRO A 734 8.49 -7.63 -24.51
CA PRO A 734 9.61 -6.70 -24.71
C PRO A 734 9.31 -5.64 -25.79
N VAL A 735 8.60 -6.06 -26.84
CA VAL A 735 8.24 -5.22 -27.99
C VAL A 735 6.76 -5.43 -28.33
N ASP A 736 6.05 -4.34 -28.59
CA ASP A 736 4.65 -4.37 -29.07
C ASP A 736 4.63 -4.45 -30.60
N VAL A 737 4.88 -5.65 -31.12
CA VAL A 737 4.94 -5.88 -32.57
C VAL A 737 3.61 -5.50 -33.23
N LYS A 738 2.49 -5.92 -32.64
CA LYS A 738 1.15 -5.63 -33.15
C LYS A 738 0.89 -4.14 -33.26
N GLY A 739 1.11 -3.39 -32.18
CA GLY A 739 0.88 -1.95 -32.19
C GLY A 739 1.83 -1.15 -33.07
N VAL A 740 3.05 -1.63 -33.30
CA VAL A 740 3.96 -1.04 -34.28
C VAL A 740 3.44 -1.23 -35.70
N ILE A 741 2.99 -2.43 -36.05
CA ILE A 741 2.45 -2.72 -37.38
C ILE A 741 1.16 -1.93 -37.60
N GLU A 742 0.24 -1.89 -36.62
CA GLU A 742 -0.99 -1.10 -36.71
C GLU A 742 -0.71 0.39 -36.92
N ASN A 743 0.31 0.93 -36.25
CA ASN A 743 0.67 2.33 -36.41
C ASN A 743 1.22 2.66 -37.80
N VAL A 744 1.97 1.72 -38.40
CA VAL A 744 2.59 1.92 -39.72
C VAL A 744 1.59 1.66 -40.85
N LEU A 745 0.85 0.54 -40.79
CA LEU A 745 -0.08 0.13 -41.83
C LEU A 745 -1.44 0.83 -41.73
N LYS A 746 -1.80 1.38 -40.56
CA LYS A 746 -3.12 1.97 -40.28
C LYS A 746 -4.28 0.98 -40.48
N GLU A 747 -3.98 -0.31 -40.35
CA GLU A 747 -4.89 -1.43 -40.53
C GLU A 747 -4.81 -2.39 -39.35
N GLU A 748 -5.85 -3.22 -39.16
CA GLU A 748 -5.92 -4.20 -38.07
C GLU A 748 -4.95 -5.36 -38.34
N VAL A 749 -4.14 -5.71 -37.34
CA VAL A 749 -3.09 -6.75 -37.42
C VAL A 749 -3.45 -7.99 -36.63
#